data_AF-A0A644YG29-F1
#
_entry.id   AF-A0A644YG29-F1
#
_cell.length_a   1.000
_cell.length_b   1.000
_cell.length_c   1.000
_cell.angle_alpha   90.00
_cell.angle_beta   90.00
_cell.angle_gamma   90.00
#
_symmetry.space_group_name_H-M   'P 1'
#
loop_
_entity.id
_entity.type
_entity.pdbx_description
1 polymer ?
#
loop_
_entity_poly.entity_id
_entity_poly.type
_entity_poly.pdbx_seq_one_letter_code
_entity_poly.pdbx_strand_id
1 'polypeptide(L)'
;MTKSLLNKIPHSFHCSYITNKWMNGKVGEIVDIIGDGSYRFVDYVIEGDVIRKFHISKEEELSCPVIASGIVGYWLHNRDKFTIKPLFESYFSMKMSQYEKEHENDNDAWNRDLEKEFALHYHIPTEKKAIHSSEAIFEFLTEEDAQKIRNITKNYLKFIRFKLRLLYPPQYASNRVIEDTFFSAYDNGGGAYECMDWFRIEYDLPYMGNHWGSGKNKKSQLCGRMKVWHEVDAPAFIQEEFEDFDERVLMYSNGGMMDEINENLKICQTREDRIRYIISLLQPFKSFADAFYPKTRINERKKTIEQDKKWRADYETMPEDTKDQRTGEPIHPQRQIEAIDKSIERYQKDIEYWEGVQDRFYWFAQHGLTGEFTKEENSDMCTYLGHWWSLMITFSRRLAALALTYGIKLMDIQEECGIYLNWHFMISDYVDEKFILSPKHARKLLDEIESKNTNIEVNKRGNTDKEVQEDNVQVFMEHHNIVSTPIYISYNWQSGEEIVKQLCSALDKATIKYAIDKEDCLYRKSIREFENQLGSADMIISVITDEYLKSCQCMRELALISKKGMIDIRLFPIVNLANRDVTVFAQYRQYWFDELKKYDTIDNSPGNDGPVLEVKQDINLIINEFSNIWDYIKHMNTPSWEILSQNDCKLIIDEILERINQRKYNMNENAIESTLLSKRCLVRN
;
A
#
# COMPACT_ATOMS: atom_id res chain seq x y z
N MET A 1 -20.54 -28.89 31.90
CA MET A 1 -21.35 -27.75 31.44
C MET A 1 -21.75 -26.93 32.65
N THR A 2 -21.15 -25.77 32.83
CA THR A 2 -21.52 -24.79 33.85
C THR A 2 -22.93 -24.28 33.52
N LYS A 3 -23.85 -24.25 34.48
CA LYS A 3 -25.20 -23.68 34.22
C LYS A 3 -25.06 -22.18 33.94
N SER A 4 -25.68 -21.70 32.86
CA SER A 4 -25.70 -20.28 32.49
C SER A 4 -26.11 -19.40 33.67
N LEU A 5 -25.35 -18.33 33.88
CA LEU A 5 -25.58 -17.35 34.95
C LEU A 5 -26.49 -16.21 34.49
N LEU A 6 -26.75 -16.07 33.19
CA LEU A 6 -27.71 -15.09 32.66
C LEU A 6 -29.11 -15.26 33.24
N ASN A 7 -29.53 -16.50 33.50
CA ASN A 7 -30.84 -16.81 34.11
C ASN A 7 -30.99 -16.28 35.54
N LYS A 8 -29.90 -15.82 36.17
CA LYS A 8 -29.90 -15.17 37.48
C LYS A 8 -29.91 -13.65 37.40
N ILE A 9 -29.96 -13.10 36.19
CA ILE A 9 -30.15 -11.66 35.97
C ILE A 9 -31.63 -11.44 35.65
N PRO A 10 -32.38 -10.73 36.52
CA PRO A 10 -33.81 -10.51 36.38
C PRO A 10 -34.15 -9.65 35.16
N HIS A 11 -35.37 -9.81 34.64
CA HIS A 11 -35.91 -9.03 33.52
C HIS A 11 -36.61 -7.74 33.94
N SER A 12 -36.69 -7.45 35.24
CA SER A 12 -37.37 -6.27 35.75
C SER A 12 -36.81 -5.86 37.12
N PHE A 13 -36.99 -4.59 37.44
CA PHE A 13 -36.68 -4.01 38.75
C PHE A 13 -37.42 -4.71 39.91
N HIS A 14 -38.54 -5.39 39.64
CA HIS A 14 -39.36 -6.04 40.67
C HIS A 14 -38.89 -7.46 41.05
N CYS A 15 -37.82 -7.96 40.45
CA CYS A 15 -37.28 -9.28 40.73
C CYS A 15 -35.80 -9.16 41.12
N SER A 16 -35.45 -9.70 42.29
CA SER A 16 -34.08 -9.79 42.78
C SER A 16 -33.62 -11.25 42.82
N TYR A 17 -32.41 -11.52 42.35
CA TYR A 17 -31.79 -12.84 42.39
C TYR A 17 -30.41 -12.74 43.04
N ILE A 18 -30.37 -12.94 44.35
CA ILE A 18 -29.14 -12.93 45.13
C ILE A 18 -28.43 -14.28 44.93
N THR A 19 -27.15 -14.25 44.56
CA THR A 19 -26.35 -15.47 44.40
C THR A 19 -24.90 -15.24 44.82
N ASN A 20 -24.27 -16.30 45.33
CA ASN A 20 -22.83 -16.38 45.62
C ASN A 20 -22.07 -17.20 44.57
N LYS A 21 -22.70 -17.46 43.41
CA LYS A 21 -22.15 -18.32 42.35
C LYS A 21 -21.70 -17.52 41.13
N TRP A 22 -21.50 -16.21 41.27
CA TRP A 22 -20.88 -15.40 40.22
C TRP A 22 -19.44 -15.86 40.00
N MET A 23 -18.92 -15.69 38.78
CA MET A 23 -17.58 -16.18 38.45
C MET A 23 -16.46 -15.46 39.21
N ASN A 24 -16.67 -14.19 39.58
CA ASN A 24 -15.75 -13.43 40.43
C ASN A 24 -15.82 -13.78 41.92
N GLY A 25 -16.66 -14.74 42.32
CA GLY A 25 -16.78 -15.21 43.70
C GLY A 25 -17.49 -14.24 44.66
N LYS A 26 -17.95 -13.08 44.19
CA LYS A 26 -18.70 -12.12 45.02
C LYS A 26 -20.12 -12.61 45.30
N VAL A 27 -20.70 -12.11 46.38
CA VAL A 27 -22.08 -12.39 46.79
C VAL A 27 -22.91 -11.15 46.54
N GLY A 28 -23.93 -11.28 45.70
CA GLY A 28 -24.81 -10.16 45.43
C GLY A 28 -25.77 -10.41 44.29
N GLU A 29 -26.37 -9.33 43.82
CA GLU A 29 -27.31 -9.35 42.70
C GLU A 29 -26.91 -8.36 41.62
N ILE A 30 -27.27 -8.67 40.38
CA ILE A 30 -27.16 -7.75 39.25
C ILE A 30 -28.57 -7.28 38.92
N VAL A 31 -28.85 -5.99 39.07
CA VAL A 31 -30.22 -5.46 39.00
C VAL A 31 -30.26 -4.08 38.35
N ASP A 32 -31.32 -3.84 37.58
CA ASP A 32 -31.71 -2.52 37.09
C ASP A 32 -32.62 -1.86 38.13
N ILE A 33 -32.06 -0.94 38.91
CA ILE A 33 -32.68 -0.34 40.12
C ILE A 33 -33.83 0.62 39.78
N ILE A 34 -33.86 1.18 38.58
CA ILE A 34 -34.85 2.22 38.21
C ILE A 34 -35.58 1.93 36.92
N GLY A 35 -35.27 0.83 36.24
CA GLY A 35 -35.91 0.43 34.99
C GLY A 35 -35.40 1.20 33.77
N ASP A 36 -34.20 1.78 33.84
CA ASP A 36 -33.60 2.58 32.77
C ASP A 36 -32.70 1.73 31.84
N GLY A 37 -32.57 0.44 32.13
CA GLY A 37 -31.66 -0.46 31.43
C GLY A 37 -30.21 -0.38 31.93
N SER A 38 -29.93 0.35 33.01
CA SER A 38 -28.59 0.42 33.62
C SER A 38 -28.48 -0.58 34.78
N TYR A 39 -27.88 -1.74 34.51
CA TYR A 39 -27.68 -2.78 35.52
C TYR A 39 -26.47 -2.47 36.39
N ARG A 40 -26.64 -2.62 37.70
CA ARG A 40 -25.60 -2.46 38.72
C ARG A 40 -25.43 -3.75 39.47
N PHE A 41 -24.22 -3.98 39.97
CA PHE A 41 -23.98 -5.03 40.94
C PHE A 41 -24.13 -4.47 42.35
N VAL A 42 -25.00 -5.08 43.14
CA VAL A 42 -25.23 -4.70 44.54
C VAL A 42 -24.69 -5.79 45.45
N ASP A 43 -23.69 -5.43 46.25
CA ASP A 43 -22.99 -6.32 47.16
C ASP A 43 -23.83 -6.71 48.40
N TYR A 44 -23.66 -7.94 48.85
CA TYR A 44 -24.26 -8.48 50.07
C TYR A 44 -23.20 -9.12 50.96
N VAL A 45 -23.36 -8.98 52.27
CA VAL A 45 -22.50 -9.58 53.29
C VAL A 45 -23.17 -10.82 53.86
N ILE A 46 -22.39 -11.88 54.05
CA ILE A 46 -22.81 -13.10 54.74
C ILE A 46 -22.27 -13.04 56.17
N GLU A 47 -23.16 -12.89 57.15
CA GLU A 47 -22.85 -12.99 58.58
C GLU A 47 -23.53 -14.23 59.17
N GLY A 48 -22.80 -15.34 59.28
CA GLY A 48 -23.38 -16.63 59.67
C GLY A 48 -24.36 -17.15 58.61
N ASP A 49 -25.60 -17.43 59.01
CA ASP A 49 -26.69 -17.84 58.10
C ASP A 49 -27.52 -16.65 57.56
N VAL A 50 -27.15 -15.41 57.89
CA VAL A 50 -27.90 -14.21 57.50
C VAL A 50 -27.21 -13.49 56.35
N ILE A 51 -27.94 -13.31 55.24
CA ILE A 51 -27.52 -12.49 54.10
C ILE A 51 -28.04 -11.07 54.32
N ARG A 52 -27.16 -10.09 54.45
CA ARG A 52 -27.51 -8.66 54.59
C ARG A 52 -27.04 -7.87 53.38
N LYS A 53 -27.88 -6.96 52.91
CA LYS A 53 -27.54 -6.00 51.86
C LYS A 53 -26.51 -5.01 52.41
N PHE A 54 -25.44 -4.77 51.67
CA PHE A 54 -24.38 -3.85 52.11
C PHE A 54 -24.86 -2.38 52.04
N HIS A 55 -25.61 -2.05 50.99
CA HIS A 55 -26.22 -0.74 50.78
C HIS A 55 -27.64 -0.73 51.34
N ILE A 56 -27.94 0.19 52.25
CA ILE A 56 -29.20 0.21 53.03
C ILE A 56 -30.18 1.22 52.42
N SER A 57 -29.69 2.26 51.73
CA SER A 57 -30.52 3.24 51.04
C SER A 57 -30.51 3.06 49.51
N LYS A 58 -31.58 3.51 48.85
CA LYS A 58 -31.67 3.49 47.38
C LYS A 58 -30.59 4.36 46.72
N GLU A 59 -30.17 5.44 47.39
CA GLU A 59 -29.11 6.34 46.91
C GLU A 59 -27.74 5.66 46.94
N GLU A 60 -27.47 4.86 47.99
CA GLU A 60 -26.25 4.06 48.09
C GLU A 60 -26.21 2.99 46.98
N GLU A 61 -27.34 2.33 46.70
CA GLU A 61 -27.42 1.35 45.62
C GLU A 61 -27.23 2.00 44.23
N LEU A 62 -27.75 3.22 44.02
CA LEU A 62 -27.55 3.96 42.78
C LEU A 62 -26.10 4.42 42.57
N SER A 63 -25.32 4.53 43.65
CA SER A 63 -23.87 4.82 43.58
C SER A 63 -23.02 3.60 43.22
N CYS A 64 -23.60 2.39 43.22
CA CYS A 64 -22.91 1.20 42.71
C CYS A 64 -22.58 1.35 41.22
N PRO A 65 -21.43 0.82 40.77
CA PRO A 65 -21.00 0.96 39.39
C PRO A 65 -21.99 0.27 38.43
N VAL A 66 -22.28 0.95 37.32
CA VAL A 66 -23.04 0.37 36.20
C VAL A 66 -22.14 -0.63 35.51
N ILE A 67 -22.58 -1.88 35.46
CA ILE A 67 -21.84 -2.99 34.86
C ILE A 67 -22.45 -3.47 33.54
N ALA A 68 -23.66 -3.04 33.20
CA ALA A 68 -24.23 -3.17 31.86
C ALA A 68 -25.25 -2.07 31.56
N SER A 69 -25.20 -1.51 30.35
CA SER A 69 -26.09 -0.46 29.86
C SER A 69 -26.25 -0.55 28.34
N GLY A 70 -26.90 0.43 27.72
CA GLY A 70 -27.12 0.45 26.27
C GLY A 70 -27.87 -0.78 25.76
N ILE A 71 -27.45 -1.33 24.63
CA ILE A 71 -27.99 -2.55 24.03
C ILE A 71 -27.81 -3.76 24.95
N VAL A 72 -26.75 -3.82 25.74
CA VAL A 72 -26.51 -4.94 26.67
C VAL A 72 -27.59 -4.94 27.73
N GLY A 73 -27.82 -3.79 28.37
CA GLY A 73 -28.88 -3.62 29.36
C GLY A 73 -30.27 -3.85 28.78
N TYR A 74 -30.54 -3.25 27.61
CA TYR A 74 -31.82 -3.43 26.91
C TYR A 74 -32.07 -4.90 26.53
N TRP A 75 -31.05 -5.60 26.05
CA TRP A 75 -31.12 -7.01 25.75
C TRP A 75 -31.37 -7.84 27.01
N LEU A 76 -30.66 -7.60 28.12
CA LEU A 76 -30.91 -8.31 29.37
C LEU A 76 -32.38 -8.22 29.82
N HIS A 77 -32.99 -7.05 29.65
CA HIS A 77 -34.38 -6.81 30.01
C HIS A 77 -35.39 -7.50 29.07
N ASN A 78 -35.02 -7.74 27.81
CA ASN A 78 -35.94 -8.14 26.75
C ASN A 78 -35.61 -9.45 26.02
N ARG A 79 -34.51 -10.14 26.39
CA ARG A 79 -33.99 -11.34 25.71
C ARG A 79 -34.99 -12.50 25.58
N ASP A 80 -35.95 -12.58 26.50
CA ASP A 80 -36.99 -13.62 26.51
C ASP A 80 -38.35 -13.12 25.99
N LYS A 81 -38.47 -11.82 25.72
CA LYS A 81 -39.70 -11.17 25.22
C LYS A 81 -39.72 -11.04 23.70
N PHE A 82 -38.55 -10.80 23.08
CA PHE A 82 -38.43 -10.54 21.65
C PHE A 82 -37.43 -11.46 20.97
N THR A 83 -37.69 -11.77 19.70
CA THR A 83 -36.65 -12.27 18.80
C THR A 83 -35.67 -11.13 18.45
N ILE A 84 -34.47 -11.46 17.96
CA ILE A 84 -33.38 -10.50 17.78
C ILE A 84 -33.75 -9.30 16.89
N LYS A 85 -34.44 -9.52 15.77
CA LYS A 85 -34.78 -8.43 14.83
C LYS A 85 -35.73 -7.39 15.47
N PRO A 86 -36.90 -7.76 16.02
CA PRO A 86 -37.76 -6.83 16.75
C PRO A 86 -37.07 -6.15 17.94
N LEU A 87 -36.19 -6.86 18.64
CA LEU A 87 -35.43 -6.30 19.76
C LEU A 87 -34.54 -5.14 19.30
N PHE A 88 -33.79 -5.35 18.22
CA PHE A 88 -32.92 -4.32 17.64
C PHE A 88 -33.72 -3.15 17.06
N GLU A 89 -34.82 -3.41 16.35
CA GLU A 89 -35.69 -2.36 15.83
C GLU A 89 -36.28 -1.51 16.97
N SER A 90 -36.81 -2.15 18.01
CA SER A 90 -37.40 -1.43 19.14
C SER A 90 -36.37 -0.59 19.88
N TYR A 91 -35.16 -1.10 20.09
CA TYR A 91 -34.12 -0.36 20.80
C TYR A 91 -33.59 0.83 19.98
N PHE A 92 -33.37 0.65 18.68
CA PHE A 92 -32.95 1.72 17.79
C PHE A 92 -34.00 2.84 17.72
N SER A 93 -35.27 2.50 17.50
CA SER A 93 -36.35 3.49 17.46
C SER A 93 -36.52 4.21 18.79
N MET A 94 -36.40 3.50 19.92
CA MET A 94 -36.43 4.13 21.24
C MET A 94 -35.30 5.16 21.41
N LYS A 95 -34.07 4.81 21.01
CA LYS A 95 -32.91 5.70 21.12
C LYS A 95 -33.01 6.91 20.19
N MET A 96 -33.50 6.71 18.97
CA MET A 96 -33.79 7.79 18.03
C MET A 96 -34.78 8.80 18.65
N SER A 97 -35.92 8.32 19.14
CA SER A 97 -36.93 9.21 19.74
C SER A 97 -36.47 9.89 21.03
N GLN A 98 -35.58 9.25 21.81
CA GLN A 98 -34.93 9.90 22.95
C GLN A 98 -34.06 11.08 22.49
N TYR A 99 -33.22 10.85 21.47
CA TYR A 99 -32.34 11.86 20.92
C TYR A 99 -33.11 13.05 20.33
N GLU A 100 -34.13 12.78 19.51
CA GLU A 100 -34.99 13.82 18.93
C GLU A 100 -35.62 14.69 20.02
N LYS A 101 -36.17 14.07 21.07
CA LYS A 101 -36.79 14.78 22.19
C LYS A 101 -35.80 15.62 23.01
N GLU A 102 -34.56 15.15 23.15
CA GLU A 102 -33.51 15.88 23.85
C GLU A 102 -33.05 17.12 23.09
N HIS A 103 -33.09 17.09 21.75
CA HIS A 103 -32.56 18.14 20.87
C HIS A 103 -33.64 18.98 20.17
N GLU A 104 -34.93 18.65 20.32
CA GLU A 104 -36.04 19.38 19.66
C GLU A 104 -36.13 20.85 20.07
N ASN A 105 -35.62 21.19 21.27
CA ASN A 105 -35.66 22.53 21.84
C ASN A 105 -34.34 23.31 21.67
N ASP A 106 -33.37 22.75 20.93
CA ASP A 106 -32.13 23.45 20.62
C ASP A 106 -32.39 24.64 19.68
N ASN A 107 -31.66 25.74 19.89
CA ASN A 107 -31.86 26.99 19.15
C ASN A 107 -31.67 26.85 17.62
N ASP A 108 -30.96 25.82 17.18
CA ASP A 108 -30.67 25.50 15.78
C ASP A 108 -31.39 24.26 15.25
N ALA A 109 -32.25 23.61 16.06
CA ALA A 109 -32.95 22.37 15.69
C ALA A 109 -33.75 22.51 14.38
N TRP A 110 -34.26 23.71 14.08
CA TRP A 110 -34.99 24.03 12.85
C TRP A 110 -34.15 23.88 11.56
N ASN A 111 -32.82 23.84 11.67
CA ASN A 111 -31.89 23.70 10.54
C ASN A 111 -31.12 22.38 10.55
N ARG A 112 -31.44 21.47 11.49
CA ARG A 112 -30.78 20.16 11.63
C ARG A 112 -31.74 19.04 11.26
N ASP A 113 -31.21 18.01 10.61
CA ASP A 113 -31.90 16.74 10.42
C ASP A 113 -31.52 15.84 11.60
N LEU A 114 -32.30 15.92 12.68
CA LEU A 114 -32.01 15.23 13.95
C LEU A 114 -31.99 13.71 13.80
N GLU A 115 -32.83 13.15 12.91
CA GLU A 115 -32.83 11.73 12.60
C GLU A 115 -31.49 11.34 11.95
N LYS A 116 -31.04 12.12 10.96
CA LYS A 116 -29.77 11.89 10.28
C LYS A 116 -28.57 12.13 11.19
N GLU A 117 -28.64 13.14 12.05
CA GLU A 117 -27.62 13.46 13.05
C GLU A 117 -27.46 12.32 14.05
N PHE A 118 -28.57 11.84 14.62
CA PHE A 118 -28.57 10.68 15.51
C PHE A 118 -27.90 9.49 14.83
N ALA A 119 -28.35 9.20 13.61
CA ALA A 119 -28.00 7.99 12.92
C ALA A 119 -26.52 8.01 12.47
N LEU A 120 -26.04 9.12 11.91
CA LEU A 120 -24.68 9.23 11.38
C LEU A 120 -23.62 9.53 12.44
N HIS A 121 -23.94 10.31 13.47
CA HIS A 121 -22.91 10.91 14.34
C HIS A 121 -23.04 10.57 15.82
N TYR A 122 -24.23 10.17 16.29
CA TYR A 122 -24.48 10.02 17.73
C TYR A 122 -24.59 8.57 18.20
N HIS A 123 -25.41 7.76 17.51
CA HIS A 123 -25.88 6.50 18.06
C HIS A 123 -24.77 5.45 18.17
N ILE A 124 -24.01 5.23 17.09
CA ILE A 124 -22.93 4.24 17.07
C ILE A 124 -21.84 4.55 18.12
N PRO A 125 -21.29 5.77 18.22
CA PRO A 125 -20.28 6.08 19.23
C PRO A 125 -20.80 5.93 20.67
N THR A 126 -22.00 6.42 20.93
CA THR A 126 -22.64 6.31 22.26
C THR A 126 -22.87 4.86 22.64
N GLU A 127 -23.30 4.05 21.68
CA GLU A 127 -23.54 2.62 21.89
C GLU A 127 -22.24 1.85 22.10
N LYS A 128 -21.18 2.12 21.34
CA LYS A 128 -19.86 1.51 21.53
C LYS A 128 -19.31 1.80 22.93
N LYS A 129 -19.45 3.05 23.41
CA LYS A 129 -19.06 3.42 24.79
C LYS A 129 -19.84 2.62 25.83
N ALA A 130 -21.15 2.48 25.65
CA ALA A 130 -22.00 1.68 26.52
C ALA A 130 -21.62 0.19 26.51
N ILE A 131 -21.33 -0.38 25.33
CA ILE A 131 -20.86 -1.77 25.16
C ILE A 131 -19.54 -1.98 25.91
N HIS A 132 -18.55 -1.09 25.73
CA HIS A 132 -17.27 -1.20 26.42
C HIS A 132 -17.43 -1.12 27.94
N SER A 133 -18.24 -0.18 28.43
CA SER A 133 -18.53 -0.06 29.86
C SER A 133 -19.25 -1.31 30.41
N SER A 134 -20.04 -1.97 29.56
CA SER A 134 -20.75 -3.20 29.89
C SER A 134 -19.86 -4.44 29.94
N GLU A 135 -18.59 -4.38 29.52
CA GLU A 135 -17.67 -5.53 29.63
C GLU A 135 -17.39 -5.90 31.10
N ALA A 136 -17.62 -4.97 32.04
CA ALA A 136 -17.54 -5.22 33.47
C ALA A 136 -18.47 -6.36 33.93
N ILE A 137 -19.57 -6.65 33.22
CA ILE A 137 -20.45 -7.77 33.54
C ILE A 137 -19.76 -9.14 33.33
N PHE A 138 -18.72 -9.22 32.50
CA PHE A 138 -18.09 -10.49 32.14
C PHE A 138 -17.36 -11.16 33.31
N GLU A 139 -16.89 -10.38 34.29
CA GLU A 139 -16.33 -10.92 35.53
C GLU A 139 -17.32 -11.79 36.31
N PHE A 140 -18.62 -11.55 36.14
CA PHE A 140 -19.68 -12.26 36.85
C PHE A 140 -20.15 -13.51 36.10
N LEU A 141 -19.93 -13.56 34.77
CA LEU A 141 -20.56 -14.51 33.87
C LEU A 141 -19.61 -15.62 33.42
N THR A 142 -20.19 -16.72 32.94
CA THR A 142 -19.40 -17.78 32.28
C THR A 142 -18.90 -17.30 30.92
N GLU A 143 -17.81 -17.87 30.42
CA GLU A 143 -17.27 -17.52 29.08
C GLU A 143 -18.32 -17.70 27.97
N GLU A 144 -19.17 -18.73 28.06
CA GLU A 144 -20.26 -18.95 27.11
C GLU A 144 -21.30 -17.81 27.14
N ASP A 145 -21.63 -17.31 28.33
CA ASP A 145 -22.57 -16.20 28.52
C ASP A 145 -21.96 -14.87 28.04
N ALA A 146 -20.68 -14.63 28.33
CA ALA A 146 -19.95 -13.46 27.84
C ALA A 146 -19.90 -13.48 26.29
N GLN A 147 -19.61 -14.63 25.68
CA GLN A 147 -19.61 -14.76 24.22
C GLN A 147 -20.99 -14.51 23.60
N LYS A 148 -22.09 -14.89 24.26
CA LYS A 148 -23.44 -14.54 23.80
C LYS A 148 -23.64 -13.03 23.77
N ILE A 149 -23.25 -12.31 24.82
CA ILE A 149 -23.33 -10.85 24.88
C ILE A 149 -22.48 -10.22 23.76
N ARG A 150 -21.22 -10.65 23.59
CA ARG A 150 -20.34 -10.18 22.49
C ARG A 150 -20.97 -10.38 21.12
N ASN A 151 -21.63 -11.52 20.89
CA ASN A 151 -22.32 -11.79 19.62
C ASN A 151 -23.50 -10.84 19.39
N ILE A 152 -24.27 -10.55 20.43
CA ILE A 152 -25.42 -9.65 20.35
C ILE A 152 -24.99 -8.22 20.09
N THR A 153 -24.00 -7.70 20.82
CA THR A 153 -23.50 -6.34 20.63
C THR A 153 -22.92 -6.15 19.23
N LYS A 154 -22.11 -7.12 18.76
CA LYS A 154 -21.58 -7.14 17.39
C LYS A 154 -22.68 -7.14 16.33
N ASN A 155 -23.72 -7.95 16.53
CA ASN A 155 -24.86 -8.01 15.60
C ASN A 155 -25.71 -6.74 15.63
N TYR A 156 -25.84 -6.08 16.78
CA TYR A 156 -26.57 -4.83 16.89
C TYR A 156 -25.87 -3.68 16.17
N LEU A 157 -24.54 -3.54 16.34
CA LEU A 157 -23.77 -2.55 15.60
C LEU A 157 -23.88 -2.75 14.08
N LYS A 158 -23.86 -4.01 13.60
CA LYS A 158 -24.16 -4.34 12.19
C LYS A 158 -25.58 -3.93 11.79
N PHE A 159 -26.56 -4.17 12.64
CA PHE A 159 -27.95 -3.81 12.38
C PHE A 159 -28.13 -2.29 12.26
N ILE A 160 -27.53 -1.49 13.17
CA ILE A 160 -27.61 -0.03 13.11
C ILE A 160 -27.05 0.45 11.77
N ARG A 161 -25.86 -0.03 11.39
CA ARG A 161 -25.22 0.37 10.12
C ARG A 161 -26.01 -0.05 8.89
N PHE A 162 -26.64 -1.22 8.92
CA PHE A 162 -27.58 -1.63 7.86
C PHE A 162 -28.80 -0.69 7.79
N LYS A 163 -29.36 -0.29 8.94
CA LYS A 163 -30.44 0.70 9.00
C LYS A 163 -30.00 2.07 8.48
N LEU A 164 -28.76 2.51 8.75
CA LEU A 164 -28.20 3.75 8.18
C LEU A 164 -28.22 3.75 6.67
N ARG A 165 -27.70 2.69 6.05
CA ARG A 165 -27.67 2.54 4.58
C ARG A 165 -29.08 2.49 3.97
N LEU A 166 -30.08 2.04 4.72
CA LEU A 166 -31.49 2.04 4.29
C LEU A 166 -32.16 3.41 4.43
N LEU A 167 -31.89 4.14 5.52
CA LEU A 167 -32.47 5.46 5.78
C LEU A 167 -31.85 6.53 4.90
N TYR A 168 -30.55 6.43 4.66
CA TYR A 168 -29.76 7.38 3.88
C TYR A 168 -28.95 6.64 2.83
N PRO A 169 -29.60 6.03 1.82
CA PRO A 169 -28.87 5.37 0.76
C PRO A 169 -28.02 6.42 0.04
N PRO A 170 -26.71 6.18 -0.15
CA PRO A 170 -25.94 7.03 -1.02
C PRO A 170 -26.55 7.00 -2.43
N GLN A 171 -26.65 8.17 -3.07
CA GLN A 171 -27.26 8.31 -4.40
C GLN A 171 -26.30 7.81 -5.49
N TYR A 172 -26.02 6.53 -5.49
CA TYR A 172 -25.22 5.89 -6.54
C TYR A 172 -26.13 5.41 -7.67
N ALA A 173 -25.59 5.41 -8.89
CA ALA A 173 -26.28 4.75 -10.00
C ALA A 173 -26.48 3.27 -9.64
N SER A 174 -27.62 2.69 -10.02
CA SER A 174 -27.98 1.31 -9.62
C SER A 174 -26.97 0.24 -10.06
N ASN A 175 -26.10 0.56 -11.02
CA ASN A 175 -25.03 -0.28 -11.54
C ASN A 175 -23.64 0.01 -10.94
N ARG A 176 -23.51 0.92 -9.97
CA ARG A 176 -22.24 1.33 -9.33
C ARG A 176 -22.28 1.22 -7.80
N VAL A 177 -23.22 0.45 -7.27
CA VAL A 177 -23.51 0.44 -5.83
C VAL A 177 -22.34 -0.17 -5.05
N ILE A 178 -21.75 -1.26 -5.53
CA ILE A 178 -20.66 -1.94 -4.82
C ILE A 178 -19.38 -1.11 -4.92
N GLU A 179 -19.04 -0.64 -6.12
CA GLU A 179 -17.80 0.11 -6.34
C GLU A 179 -17.82 1.46 -5.64
N ASP A 180 -18.92 2.22 -5.72
CA ASP A 180 -18.99 3.55 -5.10
C ASP A 180 -19.01 3.44 -3.56
N THR A 181 -19.61 2.37 -3.01
CA THR A 181 -19.55 2.08 -1.56
C THR A 181 -18.13 1.72 -1.11
N PHE A 182 -17.34 1.03 -1.94
CA PHE A 182 -15.94 0.76 -1.63
C PHE A 182 -15.11 2.04 -1.70
N PHE A 183 -15.32 2.85 -2.74
CA PHE A 183 -14.55 4.07 -2.98
C PHE A 183 -14.82 5.19 -1.97
N SER A 184 -15.99 5.22 -1.35
CA SER A 184 -16.32 6.23 -0.33
C SER A 184 -15.38 6.23 0.87
N ALA A 185 -14.67 5.12 1.14
CA ALA A 185 -13.64 5.08 2.19
C ALA A 185 -12.41 5.93 1.84
N TYR A 186 -12.11 6.13 0.55
CA TYR A 186 -10.96 6.90 0.06
C TYR A 186 -11.31 8.35 -0.30
N ASP A 187 -12.59 8.64 -0.50
CA ASP A 187 -13.09 10.00 -0.67
C ASP A 187 -12.88 10.85 0.61
N ASN A 188 -12.95 12.17 0.45
CA ASN A 188 -12.84 13.10 1.56
C ASN A 188 -13.92 12.82 2.63
N GLY A 189 -13.51 12.61 3.87
CA GLY A 189 -14.38 12.17 4.98
C GLY A 189 -14.55 10.67 5.13
N GLY A 190 -13.97 9.85 4.25
CA GLY A 190 -13.94 8.39 4.38
C GLY A 190 -12.83 7.89 5.31
N GLY A 191 -12.96 6.66 5.84
CA GLY A 191 -12.02 6.10 6.81
C GLY A 191 -10.55 6.07 6.37
N ALA A 192 -10.26 5.74 5.11
CA ALA A 192 -8.90 5.74 4.58
C ALA A 192 -8.34 7.17 4.44
N TYR A 193 -9.19 8.11 3.99
CA TYR A 193 -8.82 9.52 3.87
C TYR A 193 -8.52 10.14 5.24
N GLU A 194 -9.42 9.97 6.21
CA GLU A 194 -9.26 10.49 7.57
C GLU A 194 -8.04 9.88 8.27
N CYS A 195 -7.78 8.58 8.04
CA CYS A 195 -6.56 7.92 8.50
C CYS A 195 -5.30 8.63 7.96
N MET A 196 -5.23 8.85 6.65
CA MET A 196 -4.11 9.53 6.02
C MET A 196 -3.96 10.99 6.47
N ASP A 197 -5.04 11.76 6.62
CA ASP A 197 -4.96 13.16 7.10
C ASP A 197 -4.54 13.23 8.58
N TRP A 198 -4.98 12.27 9.41
CA TRP A 198 -4.52 12.18 10.80
C TRP A 198 -3.00 12.04 10.87
N PHE A 199 -2.38 11.18 10.05
CA PHE A 199 -0.92 11.06 9.98
C PHE A 199 -0.23 12.36 9.56
N ARG A 200 -0.85 13.11 8.64
CA ARG A 200 -0.31 14.42 8.19
C ARG A 200 -0.25 15.42 9.32
N ILE A 201 -1.23 15.42 10.22
CA ILE A 201 -1.25 16.31 11.38
C ILE A 201 -0.33 15.77 12.48
N GLU A 202 -0.43 14.49 12.81
CA GLU A 202 0.25 13.88 13.94
C GLU A 202 1.77 13.95 13.80
N TYR A 203 2.28 13.67 12.59
CA TYR A 203 3.70 13.57 12.30
C TYR A 203 4.25 14.76 11.50
N ASP A 204 3.48 15.87 11.43
CA ASP A 204 3.86 17.11 10.73
C ASP A 204 4.28 16.88 9.27
N LEU A 205 3.42 16.16 8.53
CA LEU A 205 3.56 15.86 7.10
C LEU A 205 2.49 16.60 6.26
N PRO A 206 2.35 17.94 6.37
CA PRO A 206 1.26 18.68 5.73
C PRO A 206 1.32 18.60 4.20
N TYR A 207 0.19 18.87 3.55
CA TYR A 207 0.19 19.15 2.12
C TYR A 207 1.05 20.39 1.84
N MET A 208 1.96 20.32 0.87
CA MET A 208 2.73 21.49 0.44
C MET A 208 1.79 22.58 -0.10
N GLY A 209 1.89 23.79 0.46
CA GLY A 209 1.08 24.97 0.11
C GLY A 209 1.69 26.26 0.67
N ASN A 210 0.93 27.37 0.66
CA ASN A 210 1.41 28.71 1.08
C ASN A 210 1.92 28.80 2.54
N HIS A 211 1.69 27.77 3.36
CA HIS A 211 2.10 27.69 4.76
C HIS A 211 3.44 26.99 5.01
N TRP A 212 4.17 26.60 3.95
CA TRP A 212 5.47 25.92 4.02
C TRP A 212 6.58 26.70 4.76
N GLY A 213 6.32 27.94 5.20
CA GLY A 213 7.21 28.75 6.04
C GLY A 213 6.71 29.03 7.47
N SER A 214 5.58 28.46 7.89
CA SER A 214 5.11 28.55 9.28
C SER A 214 5.92 27.58 10.13
N GLY A 215 6.97 28.05 10.81
CA GLY A 215 7.82 27.23 11.70
C GLY A 215 7.14 26.65 12.95
N LYS A 216 5.82 26.42 12.90
CA LYS A 216 5.00 25.83 13.97
C LYS A 216 4.25 24.62 13.40
N ASN A 217 4.46 23.46 14.02
CA ASN A 217 3.83 22.17 13.72
C ASN A 217 2.29 22.30 13.69
N LYS A 218 1.62 21.71 12.68
CA LYS A 218 0.15 21.77 12.51
C LYS A 218 -0.61 21.27 13.74
N LYS A 219 -0.16 20.18 14.38
CA LYS A 219 -0.73 19.64 15.62
C LYS A 219 -0.71 20.67 16.75
N SER A 220 0.39 21.42 16.90
CA SER A 220 0.54 22.43 17.96
C SER A 220 -0.40 23.65 17.80
N GLN A 221 -0.97 23.82 16.61
CA GLN A 221 -1.88 24.92 16.29
C GLN A 221 -3.35 24.55 16.48
N LEU A 222 -3.67 23.27 16.71
CA LEU A 222 -5.04 22.83 16.90
C LEU A 222 -5.64 23.42 18.19
N CYS A 223 -6.86 23.95 18.08
CA CYS A 223 -7.61 24.47 19.21
C CYS A 223 -9.11 24.14 19.12
N GLY A 224 -9.80 24.21 20.25
CA GLY A 224 -11.24 23.96 20.32
C GLY A 224 -11.65 22.61 19.74
N ARG A 225 -12.69 22.63 18.91
CA ARG A 225 -13.28 21.42 18.28
C ARG A 225 -12.30 20.66 17.39
N MET A 226 -11.38 21.35 16.70
CA MET A 226 -10.42 20.69 15.81
C MET A 226 -9.40 19.85 16.59
N LYS A 227 -9.04 20.29 17.80
CA LYS A 227 -8.17 19.52 18.70
C LYS A 227 -8.87 18.26 19.21
N VAL A 228 -10.12 18.40 19.64
CA VAL A 228 -10.96 17.27 20.08
C VAL A 228 -11.14 16.26 18.96
N TRP A 229 -11.41 16.75 17.75
CA TRP A 229 -11.51 15.89 16.57
C TRP A 229 -10.24 15.06 16.35
N HIS A 230 -9.07 15.72 16.28
CA HIS A 230 -7.80 15.02 16.01
C HIS A 230 -7.40 14.02 17.11
N GLU A 231 -7.60 14.38 18.39
CA GLU A 231 -7.12 13.58 19.52
C GLU A 231 -8.09 12.47 19.94
N VAL A 232 -9.39 12.61 19.66
CA VAL A 232 -10.43 11.71 20.17
C VAL A 232 -11.33 11.19 19.06
N ASP A 233 -11.99 12.08 18.33
CA ASP A 233 -13.07 11.68 17.42
C ASP A 233 -12.55 10.98 16.16
N ALA A 234 -11.46 11.46 15.57
CA ALA A 234 -10.88 10.91 14.35
C ALA A 234 -10.30 9.49 14.56
N PRO A 235 -9.46 9.21 15.58
CA PRO A 235 -9.01 7.84 15.84
C PRO A 235 -10.18 6.87 16.07
N ALA A 236 -11.21 7.31 16.80
CA ALA A 236 -12.41 6.51 17.00
C ALA A 236 -13.09 6.23 15.66
N PHE A 237 -13.42 7.27 14.88
CA PHE A 237 -14.02 7.17 13.54
C PHE A 237 -13.25 6.22 12.61
N ILE A 238 -11.92 6.38 12.53
CA ILE A 238 -11.04 5.57 11.68
C ILE A 238 -11.06 4.10 12.09
N GLN A 239 -11.02 3.81 13.40
CA GLN A 239 -11.17 2.46 13.91
C GLN A 239 -12.52 1.87 13.50
N GLU A 240 -13.61 2.65 13.58
CA GLU A 240 -14.94 2.15 13.18
C GLU A 240 -14.99 1.81 11.70
N GLU A 241 -14.53 2.72 10.84
CA GLU A 241 -14.49 2.51 9.40
C GLU A 241 -13.62 1.30 9.04
N PHE A 242 -12.49 1.11 9.72
CA PHE A 242 -11.63 -0.06 9.54
C PHE A 242 -12.33 -1.37 9.95
N GLU A 243 -12.96 -1.42 11.13
CA GLU A 243 -13.65 -2.62 11.65
C GLU A 243 -14.85 -3.04 10.78
N ASP A 244 -15.45 -2.08 10.09
CA ASP A 244 -16.70 -2.26 9.34
C ASP A 244 -16.51 -2.40 7.84
N PHE A 245 -15.33 -2.08 7.32
CA PHE A 245 -15.07 -2.10 5.90
C PHE A 245 -15.23 -3.52 5.34
N ASP A 246 -16.13 -3.68 4.38
CA ASP A 246 -16.35 -4.98 3.75
C ASP A 246 -15.32 -5.24 2.65
N GLU A 247 -14.09 -5.55 3.05
CA GLU A 247 -13.00 -5.89 2.12
C GLU A 247 -13.33 -7.09 1.21
N ARG A 248 -14.29 -7.93 1.60
CA ARG A 248 -14.62 -9.15 0.87
C ARG A 248 -15.21 -8.83 -0.51
N VAL A 249 -15.80 -7.65 -0.70
CA VAL A 249 -16.29 -7.21 -2.02
C VAL A 249 -15.17 -7.19 -3.06
N LEU A 250 -13.92 -6.98 -2.63
CA LEU A 250 -12.74 -7.02 -3.47
C LEU A 250 -12.17 -8.45 -3.61
N MET A 251 -12.36 -9.30 -2.59
CA MET A 251 -11.72 -10.61 -2.52
C MET A 251 -12.50 -11.75 -3.17
N TYR A 252 -13.82 -11.62 -3.34
CA TYR A 252 -14.63 -12.67 -3.98
C TYR A 252 -14.30 -12.82 -5.46
N SER A 253 -13.98 -14.04 -5.87
CA SER A 253 -13.77 -14.41 -7.27
C SER A 253 -15.08 -14.50 -8.06
N ASN A 254 -16.26 -14.53 -7.43
CA ASN A 254 -17.57 -14.54 -8.10
C ASN A 254 -18.59 -13.68 -7.32
N GLY A 255 -19.25 -12.74 -8.00
CA GLY A 255 -20.30 -11.88 -7.44
C GLY A 255 -19.81 -10.68 -6.62
N GLY A 256 -18.65 -10.09 -6.99
CA GLY A 256 -18.01 -9.00 -6.25
C GLY A 256 -17.84 -7.70 -7.03
N MET A 257 -17.12 -6.74 -6.46
CA MET A 257 -16.84 -5.41 -7.04
C MET A 257 -16.25 -5.51 -8.45
N MET A 258 -15.33 -6.45 -8.66
CA MET A 258 -14.71 -6.64 -9.99
C MET A 258 -15.69 -7.16 -11.05
N ASP A 259 -16.78 -7.85 -10.65
CA ASP A 259 -17.84 -8.23 -11.59
C ASP A 259 -18.71 -7.03 -11.96
N GLU A 260 -19.06 -6.19 -11.00
CA GLU A 260 -19.80 -4.94 -11.25
C GLU A 260 -19.02 -4.05 -12.24
N ILE A 261 -17.72 -3.85 -11.99
CA ILE A 261 -16.83 -3.12 -12.89
C ILE A 261 -16.77 -3.77 -14.28
N ASN A 262 -16.69 -5.12 -14.34
CA ASN A 262 -16.65 -5.83 -15.61
C ASN A 262 -17.95 -5.66 -16.42
N GLU A 263 -19.11 -5.74 -15.78
CA GLU A 263 -20.40 -5.48 -16.44
C GLU A 263 -20.49 -4.03 -16.94
N ASN A 264 -20.00 -3.06 -16.15
CA ASN A 264 -19.95 -1.67 -16.58
C ASN A 264 -18.99 -1.47 -17.78
N LEU A 265 -17.83 -2.13 -17.79
CA LEU A 265 -16.89 -2.10 -18.92
C LEU A 265 -17.46 -2.72 -20.20
N LYS A 266 -18.34 -3.71 -20.09
CA LYS A 266 -19.04 -4.30 -21.25
C LYS A 266 -20.06 -3.34 -21.87
N ILE A 267 -20.67 -2.47 -21.06
CA ILE A 267 -21.64 -1.46 -21.52
C ILE A 267 -20.94 -0.33 -22.29
N CYS A 268 -19.67 -0.04 -21.99
CA CYS A 268 -18.88 0.95 -22.72
C CYS A 268 -18.74 0.60 -24.21
N GLN A 269 -19.16 1.51 -25.09
CA GLN A 269 -19.22 1.29 -26.53
C GLN A 269 -17.84 1.35 -27.19
N THR A 270 -16.98 2.25 -26.73
CA THR A 270 -15.67 2.49 -27.33
C THR A 270 -14.52 2.19 -26.37
N ARG A 271 -13.30 2.06 -26.93
CA ARG A 271 -12.07 1.95 -26.11
C ARG A 271 -11.87 3.19 -25.24
N GLU A 272 -12.20 4.39 -25.75
CA GLU A 272 -12.10 5.63 -24.98
C GLU A 272 -13.09 5.66 -23.81
N ASP A 273 -14.32 5.18 -24.00
CA ASP A 273 -15.31 5.11 -22.91
C ASP A 273 -14.82 4.21 -21.78
N ARG A 274 -14.20 3.06 -22.13
CA ARG A 274 -13.57 2.17 -21.15
C ARG A 274 -12.43 2.86 -20.40
N ILE A 275 -11.57 3.59 -21.12
CA ILE A 275 -10.48 4.36 -20.51
C ILE A 275 -11.03 5.41 -19.53
N ARG A 276 -12.01 6.21 -19.95
CA ARG A 276 -12.63 7.23 -19.10
C ARG A 276 -13.27 6.62 -17.86
N TYR A 277 -13.94 5.48 -18.01
CA TYR A 277 -14.51 4.76 -16.88
C TYR A 277 -13.41 4.27 -15.93
N ILE A 278 -12.34 3.63 -16.43
CA ILE A 278 -11.21 3.21 -15.59
C ILE A 278 -10.57 4.41 -14.87
N ILE A 279 -10.38 5.55 -15.54
CA ILE A 279 -9.88 6.79 -14.91
C ILE A 279 -10.81 7.22 -13.77
N SER A 280 -12.13 7.11 -13.93
CA SER A 280 -13.08 7.46 -12.89
C SER A 280 -12.97 6.57 -11.65
N LEU A 281 -12.56 5.31 -11.80
CA LEU A 281 -12.30 4.38 -10.68
C LEU A 281 -11.03 4.75 -9.90
N LEU A 282 -10.09 5.49 -10.52
CA LEU A 282 -8.86 5.93 -9.86
C LEU A 282 -9.03 7.23 -9.07
N GLN A 283 -10.01 8.08 -9.43
CA GLN A 283 -10.18 9.40 -8.81
C GLN A 283 -10.34 9.39 -7.29
N PRO A 284 -11.15 8.49 -6.69
CA PRO A 284 -11.38 8.48 -5.24
C PRO A 284 -10.07 8.31 -4.45
N PHE A 285 -9.10 7.60 -5.00
CA PHE A 285 -7.83 7.35 -4.34
C PHE A 285 -6.86 8.52 -4.40
N LYS A 286 -7.09 9.57 -5.22
CA LYS A 286 -6.07 10.57 -5.57
C LYS A 286 -5.32 11.12 -4.35
N SER A 287 -6.05 11.57 -3.33
CA SER A 287 -5.46 12.18 -2.13
C SER A 287 -4.64 11.18 -1.30
N PHE A 288 -5.12 9.94 -1.22
CA PHE A 288 -4.48 8.86 -0.49
C PHE A 288 -3.24 8.36 -1.25
N ALA A 289 -3.38 8.07 -2.55
CA ALA A 289 -2.31 7.65 -3.45
C ALA A 289 -1.18 8.68 -3.54
N ASP A 290 -1.49 9.98 -3.62
CA ASP A 290 -0.49 11.06 -3.63
C ASP A 290 0.38 11.08 -2.35
N ALA A 291 -0.10 10.51 -1.23
CA ALA A 291 0.70 10.40 0.00
C ALA A 291 1.81 9.36 -0.12
N PHE A 292 1.60 8.30 -0.92
CA PHE A 292 2.55 7.20 -1.14
C PHE A 292 3.33 7.35 -2.45
N TYR A 293 2.74 7.96 -3.47
CA TYR A 293 3.27 8.02 -4.83
C TYR A 293 3.11 9.41 -5.48
N PRO A 294 3.78 10.46 -4.97
CA PRO A 294 3.75 11.81 -5.55
C PRO A 294 4.52 11.95 -6.88
N LYS A 295 4.58 10.88 -7.68
CA LYS A 295 5.42 10.75 -8.89
C LYS A 295 5.16 11.84 -9.91
N THR A 296 3.90 12.19 -10.15
CA THR A 296 3.51 13.25 -11.09
C THR A 296 4.15 14.58 -10.69
N ARG A 297 4.00 14.98 -9.42
CA ARG A 297 4.54 16.25 -8.89
C ARG A 297 6.06 16.27 -8.89
N ILE A 298 6.69 15.16 -8.50
CA ILE A 298 8.16 15.02 -8.54
C ILE A 298 8.67 15.15 -9.98
N ASN A 299 8.03 14.47 -10.94
CA ASN A 299 8.43 14.51 -12.34
C ASN A 299 8.22 15.90 -12.96
N GLU A 300 7.14 16.59 -12.61
CA GLU A 300 6.91 17.98 -13.01
C GLU A 300 8.04 18.89 -12.51
N ARG A 301 8.42 18.80 -11.22
CA ARG A 301 9.55 19.58 -10.70
C ARG A 301 10.88 19.22 -11.34
N LYS A 302 11.17 17.94 -11.56
CA LYS A 302 12.38 17.50 -12.27
C LYS A 302 12.44 18.08 -13.68
N LYS A 303 11.33 18.07 -14.43
CA LYS A 303 11.24 18.70 -15.76
C LYS A 303 11.47 20.22 -15.70
N THR A 304 10.86 20.91 -14.74
CA THR A 304 11.06 22.36 -14.56
C THR A 304 12.51 22.69 -14.22
N ILE A 305 13.16 21.93 -13.35
CA ILE A 305 14.60 22.11 -13.03
C ILE A 305 15.46 21.96 -14.28
N GLU A 306 15.21 20.96 -15.12
CA GLU A 306 15.95 20.79 -16.37
C GLU A 306 15.72 21.93 -17.36
N GLN A 307 14.52 22.53 -17.38
CA GLN A 307 14.24 23.72 -18.17
C GLN A 307 14.93 24.97 -17.62
N ASP A 308 14.91 25.16 -16.30
CA ASP A 308 15.58 26.24 -15.59
C ASP A 308 17.10 26.17 -15.81
N LYS A 309 17.70 24.97 -15.78
CA LYS A 309 19.12 24.77 -16.11
C LYS A 309 19.48 25.18 -17.54
N LYS A 310 18.59 24.92 -18.51
CA LYS A 310 18.79 25.37 -19.90
C LYS A 310 18.75 26.89 -19.99
N TRP A 311 17.74 27.53 -19.38
CA TRP A 311 17.64 28.99 -19.34
C TRP A 311 18.83 29.63 -18.63
N ARG A 312 19.32 29.02 -17.55
CA ARG A 312 20.53 29.46 -16.85
C ARG A 312 21.73 29.49 -17.78
N ALA A 313 21.95 28.42 -18.55
CA ALA A 313 23.03 28.33 -19.53
C ALA A 313 22.88 29.39 -20.64
N ASP A 314 21.65 29.64 -21.12
CA ASP A 314 21.38 30.69 -22.10
C ASP A 314 21.80 32.08 -21.55
N TYR A 315 21.43 32.40 -20.30
CA TYR A 315 21.82 33.66 -19.66
C TYR A 315 23.32 33.77 -19.36
N GLU A 316 24.02 32.66 -19.07
CA GLU A 316 25.48 32.67 -18.89
C GLU A 316 26.23 33.05 -20.17
N THR A 317 25.66 32.73 -21.34
CA THR A 317 26.24 33.06 -22.65
C THR A 317 25.81 34.44 -23.17
N MET A 318 24.94 35.15 -22.45
CA MET A 318 24.34 36.40 -22.90
C MET A 318 25.21 37.62 -22.54
N PRO A 319 25.51 38.52 -23.50
CA PRO A 319 26.23 39.77 -23.23
C PRO A 319 25.50 40.68 -22.23
N GLU A 320 26.26 41.39 -21.39
CA GLU A 320 25.73 42.24 -20.30
C GLU A 320 24.96 43.48 -20.82
N ASP A 321 25.19 43.87 -22.07
CA ASP A 321 24.53 44.98 -22.77
C ASP A 321 23.30 44.54 -23.58
N THR A 322 22.91 43.26 -23.50
CA THR A 322 21.77 42.72 -24.24
C THR A 322 20.47 43.40 -23.83
N LYS A 323 19.69 43.86 -24.81
CA LYS A 323 18.36 44.44 -24.61
C LYS A 323 17.29 43.50 -25.12
N ASP A 324 16.17 43.45 -24.40
CA ASP A 324 14.99 42.70 -24.81
C ASP A 324 14.43 43.29 -26.11
N GLN A 325 14.30 42.46 -27.15
CA GLN A 325 13.87 42.90 -28.49
C GLN A 325 12.42 43.42 -28.53
N ARG A 326 11.58 43.03 -27.57
CA ARG A 326 10.17 43.44 -27.46
C ARG A 326 9.99 44.72 -26.65
N THR A 327 10.78 44.89 -25.58
CA THR A 327 10.59 46.01 -24.64
C THR A 327 11.64 47.11 -24.77
N GLY A 328 12.79 46.81 -25.40
CA GLY A 328 13.93 47.74 -25.52
C GLY A 328 14.70 47.95 -24.21
N GLU A 329 14.28 47.29 -23.13
CA GLU A 329 14.88 47.40 -21.80
C GLU A 329 16.14 46.51 -21.67
N PRO A 330 17.14 46.90 -20.85
CA PRO A 330 18.29 46.07 -20.56
C PRO A 330 17.88 44.77 -19.88
N ILE A 331 18.35 43.64 -20.41
CA ILE A 331 18.30 42.37 -19.68
C ILE A 331 19.44 42.41 -18.67
N HIS A 332 19.19 41.92 -17.45
CA HIS A 332 20.21 41.76 -16.42
C HIS A 332 20.52 40.27 -16.24
N PRO A 333 21.44 39.66 -17.02
CA PRO A 333 21.66 38.21 -17.02
C PRO A 333 21.99 37.67 -15.63
N GLN A 334 22.83 38.37 -14.87
CA GLN A 334 23.20 37.95 -13.51
C GLN A 334 22.00 37.87 -12.56
N ARG A 335 21.06 38.83 -12.63
CA ARG A 335 19.84 38.79 -11.81
C ARG A 335 18.92 37.64 -12.21
N GLN A 336 18.87 37.29 -13.49
CA GLN A 336 18.10 36.14 -13.97
C GLN A 336 18.72 34.83 -13.51
N ILE A 337 20.05 34.69 -13.58
CA ILE A 337 20.78 33.53 -13.06
C ILE A 337 20.51 33.36 -11.56
N GLU A 338 20.62 34.43 -10.76
CA GLU A 338 20.31 34.37 -9.32
C GLU A 338 18.86 33.98 -9.02
N ALA A 339 17.90 34.45 -9.82
CA ALA A 339 16.49 34.08 -9.68
C ALA A 339 16.25 32.61 -10.04
N ILE A 340 16.91 32.12 -11.10
CA ILE A 340 16.86 30.73 -11.54
C ILE A 340 17.50 29.81 -10.49
N ASP A 341 18.66 30.16 -9.94
CA ASP A 341 19.34 29.38 -8.91
C ASP A 341 18.45 29.22 -7.66
N LYS A 342 17.78 30.29 -7.23
CA LYS A 342 16.79 30.23 -6.14
C LYS A 342 15.58 29.36 -6.48
N SER A 343 15.12 29.39 -7.73
CA SER A 343 14.02 28.54 -8.22
C SER A 343 14.40 27.06 -8.15
N ILE A 344 15.59 26.72 -8.67
CA ILE A 344 16.13 25.36 -8.64
C ILE A 344 16.27 24.86 -7.20
N GLU A 345 16.88 25.64 -6.31
CA GLU A 345 17.04 25.27 -4.90
C GLU A 345 15.68 25.00 -4.23
N ARG A 346 14.68 25.85 -4.50
CA ARG A 346 13.32 25.66 -3.98
C ARG A 346 12.70 24.37 -4.50
N TYR A 347 12.82 24.08 -5.79
CA TYR A 347 12.26 22.87 -6.38
C TYR A 347 12.97 21.59 -5.93
N GLN A 348 14.27 21.66 -5.63
CA GLN A 348 14.99 20.55 -5.00
C GLN A 348 14.44 20.26 -3.60
N LYS A 349 14.21 21.31 -2.78
CA LYS A 349 13.56 21.16 -1.47
C LYS A 349 12.12 20.63 -1.58
N ASP A 350 11.38 21.02 -2.62
CA ASP A 350 10.06 20.47 -2.93
C ASP A 350 10.14 18.94 -3.13
N ILE A 351 11.09 18.49 -3.96
CA ILE A 351 11.31 17.07 -4.25
C ILE A 351 11.74 16.30 -3.00
N GLU A 352 12.76 16.78 -2.29
CA GLU A 352 13.27 16.15 -1.06
C GLU A 352 12.16 15.99 -0.01
N TYR A 353 11.29 17.00 0.13
CA TYR A 353 10.15 16.91 1.03
C TYR A 353 9.15 15.84 0.61
N TRP A 354 8.75 15.79 -0.67
CA TRP A 354 7.80 14.78 -1.13
C TRP A 354 8.38 13.37 -1.05
N GLU A 355 9.66 13.20 -1.33
CA GLU A 355 10.39 11.95 -1.18
C GLU A 355 10.45 11.53 0.31
N GLY A 356 10.68 12.47 1.23
CA GLY A 356 10.62 12.19 2.67
C GLY A 356 9.21 11.85 3.17
N VAL A 357 8.17 12.53 2.68
CA VAL A 357 6.78 12.25 3.06
C VAL A 357 6.34 10.87 2.57
N GLN A 358 6.60 10.51 1.31
CA GLN A 358 6.24 9.18 0.80
C GLN A 358 6.95 8.07 1.57
N ASP A 359 8.22 8.26 1.95
CA ASP A 359 8.98 7.27 2.69
C ASP A 359 8.38 7.08 4.09
N ARG A 360 7.97 8.17 4.74
CA ARG A 360 7.29 8.11 6.04
C ARG A 360 5.96 7.36 5.95
N PHE A 361 5.12 7.69 4.98
CA PHE A 361 3.84 6.98 4.77
C PHE A 361 4.05 5.50 4.46
N TYR A 362 5.04 5.17 3.61
CA TYR A 362 5.43 3.80 3.32
C TYR A 362 5.82 3.04 4.59
N TRP A 363 6.69 3.60 5.42
CA TRP A 363 7.13 2.93 6.67
C TRP A 363 6.00 2.78 7.68
N PHE A 364 5.14 3.78 7.87
CA PHE A 364 3.97 3.64 8.74
C PHE A 364 3.04 2.51 8.28
N ALA A 365 2.76 2.44 6.97
CA ALA A 365 1.94 1.38 6.40
C ALA A 365 2.61 0.00 6.51
N GLN A 366 3.92 -0.08 6.27
CA GLN A 366 4.69 -1.33 6.42
C GLN A 366 4.68 -1.82 7.87
N HIS A 367 4.96 -0.96 8.84
CA HIS A 367 4.92 -1.31 10.26
C HIS A 367 3.52 -1.78 10.69
N GLY A 368 2.47 -1.16 10.15
CA GLY A 368 1.10 -1.63 10.30
C GLY A 368 0.85 -3.04 9.78
N LEU A 369 1.46 -3.40 8.65
CA LEU A 369 1.33 -4.72 8.04
C LEU A 369 2.18 -5.79 8.72
N THR A 370 3.36 -5.43 9.23
CA THR A 370 4.29 -6.37 9.88
C THR A 370 4.06 -6.50 11.39
N GLY A 371 3.45 -5.49 12.02
CA GLY A 371 3.33 -5.37 13.47
C GLY A 371 4.62 -4.89 14.16
N GLU A 372 5.61 -4.39 13.41
CA GLU A 372 6.90 -3.93 13.92
C GLU A 372 6.92 -2.40 14.05
N PHE A 373 6.53 -1.88 15.20
CA PHE A 373 6.38 -0.43 15.43
C PHE A 373 7.60 0.21 16.12
N THR A 374 7.85 1.48 15.82
CA THR A 374 8.77 2.32 16.62
C THR A 374 8.10 2.87 17.88
N LYS A 375 8.89 3.35 18.85
CA LYS A 375 8.34 3.91 20.11
C LYS A 375 7.52 5.19 19.94
N GLU A 376 7.69 5.88 18.82
CA GLU A 376 7.02 7.15 18.51
C GLU A 376 5.76 6.95 17.66
N GLU A 377 5.50 5.71 17.24
CA GLU A 377 4.40 5.36 16.36
C GLU A 377 3.14 4.98 17.14
N ASN A 378 1.99 5.44 16.65
CA ASN A 378 0.71 4.92 17.08
C ASN A 378 0.43 3.60 16.35
N SER A 379 0.49 2.48 17.08
CA SER A 379 0.37 1.13 16.53
C SER A 379 -0.96 0.87 15.82
N ASP A 380 -2.06 1.34 16.42
CA ASP A 380 -3.40 1.12 15.89
C ASP A 380 -3.58 1.88 14.58
N MET A 381 -3.16 3.15 14.57
CA MET A 381 -3.20 3.99 13.38
C MET A 381 -2.32 3.45 12.26
N CYS A 382 -1.11 2.96 12.58
CA CYS A 382 -0.25 2.31 11.58
C CYS A 382 -0.93 1.07 11.00
N THR A 383 -1.55 0.24 11.84
CA THR A 383 -2.32 -0.95 11.42
C THR A 383 -3.43 -0.58 10.45
N TYR A 384 -4.21 0.46 10.76
CA TYR A 384 -5.29 0.94 9.88
C TYR A 384 -4.74 1.47 8.55
N LEU A 385 -3.69 2.29 8.59
CA LEU A 385 -3.05 2.83 7.38
C LEU A 385 -2.50 1.71 6.48
N GLY A 386 -1.82 0.73 7.08
CA GLY A 386 -1.28 -0.45 6.39
C GLY A 386 -2.36 -1.26 5.69
N HIS A 387 -3.50 -1.46 6.35
CA HIS A 387 -4.66 -2.14 5.78
C HIS A 387 -5.25 -1.39 4.59
N TRP A 388 -5.53 -0.08 4.74
CA TRP A 388 -6.05 0.75 3.65
C TRP A 388 -5.11 0.81 2.45
N TRP A 389 -3.80 0.87 2.71
CA TRP A 389 -2.78 0.81 1.67
C TRP A 389 -2.77 -0.54 0.94
N SER A 390 -2.84 -1.65 1.68
CA SER A 390 -2.92 -3.00 1.11
C SER A 390 -4.16 -3.21 0.24
N LEU A 391 -5.32 -2.66 0.66
CA LEU A 391 -6.56 -2.71 -0.12
C LEU A 391 -6.46 -1.93 -1.43
N MET A 392 -5.85 -0.74 -1.42
CA MET A 392 -5.60 0.05 -2.64
C MET A 392 -4.69 -0.72 -3.61
N ILE A 393 -3.61 -1.33 -3.12
CA ILE A 393 -2.71 -2.15 -3.93
C ILE A 393 -3.44 -3.37 -4.50
N THR A 394 -4.24 -4.07 -3.69
CA THR A 394 -5.04 -5.23 -4.12
C THR A 394 -6.05 -4.84 -5.20
N PHE A 395 -6.72 -3.70 -5.04
CA PHE A 395 -7.63 -3.16 -6.03
C PHE A 395 -6.90 -2.85 -7.34
N SER A 396 -5.74 -2.20 -7.27
CA SER A 396 -4.95 -1.87 -8.46
C SER A 396 -4.54 -3.12 -9.26
N ARG A 397 -4.16 -4.21 -8.59
CA ARG A 397 -3.77 -5.50 -9.20
C ARG A 397 -4.95 -6.16 -9.91
N ARG A 398 -6.10 -6.22 -9.24
CA ARG A 398 -7.33 -6.79 -9.82
C ARG A 398 -7.84 -5.95 -10.99
N LEU A 399 -7.80 -4.63 -10.87
CA LEU A 399 -8.15 -3.73 -11.96
C LEU A 399 -7.18 -3.87 -13.14
N ALA A 400 -5.88 -4.03 -12.90
CA ALA A 400 -4.90 -4.26 -13.94
C ALA A 400 -5.18 -5.57 -14.69
N ALA A 401 -5.51 -6.65 -13.97
CA ALA A 401 -5.87 -7.93 -14.57
C ALA A 401 -7.12 -7.81 -15.45
N LEU A 402 -8.19 -7.19 -14.94
CA LEU A 402 -9.43 -6.97 -15.68
C LEU A 402 -9.21 -6.07 -16.91
N ALA A 403 -8.56 -4.91 -16.74
CA ALA A 403 -8.28 -3.97 -17.82
C ALA A 403 -7.46 -4.61 -18.95
N LEU A 404 -6.53 -5.52 -18.60
CA LEU A 404 -5.72 -6.21 -19.58
C LEU A 404 -6.56 -7.10 -20.50
N THR A 405 -7.66 -7.70 -20.01
CA THR A 405 -8.59 -8.46 -20.87
C THR A 405 -9.28 -7.61 -21.94
N TYR A 406 -9.32 -6.28 -21.73
CA TYR A 406 -9.82 -5.30 -22.69
C TYR A 406 -8.72 -4.67 -23.55
N GLY A 407 -7.47 -5.15 -23.46
CA GLY A 407 -6.34 -4.59 -24.19
C GLY A 407 -5.87 -3.24 -23.65
N ILE A 408 -6.03 -2.99 -22.35
CA ILE A 408 -5.67 -1.75 -21.67
C ILE A 408 -4.64 -2.06 -20.59
N LYS A 409 -3.47 -1.43 -20.65
CA LYS A 409 -2.45 -1.50 -19.59
C LYS A 409 -2.79 -0.45 -18.54
N LEU A 410 -3.03 -0.86 -17.28
CA LEU A 410 -3.38 0.09 -16.22
C LEU A 410 -2.26 1.11 -15.95
N MET A 411 -0.99 0.74 -16.13
CA MET A 411 0.13 1.67 -16.01
C MET A 411 0.01 2.88 -16.93
N ASP A 412 -0.36 2.65 -18.19
CA ASP A 412 -0.53 3.72 -19.18
C ASP A 412 -1.64 4.69 -18.72
N ILE A 413 -2.72 4.15 -18.12
CA ILE A 413 -3.83 4.95 -17.59
C ILE A 413 -3.41 5.75 -16.36
N GLN A 414 -2.64 5.16 -15.44
CA GLN A 414 -2.10 5.88 -14.28
C GLN A 414 -1.14 7.01 -14.70
N GLU A 415 -0.36 6.79 -15.77
CA GLU A 415 0.50 7.82 -16.34
C GLU A 415 -0.31 8.95 -17.00
N GLU A 416 -1.37 8.60 -17.75
CA GLU A 416 -2.26 9.55 -18.40
C GLU A 416 -3.01 10.43 -17.38
N CYS A 417 -3.57 9.85 -16.31
CA CYS A 417 -4.37 10.59 -15.33
C CYS A 417 -3.54 11.15 -14.16
N GLY A 418 -2.28 10.74 -14.04
CA GLY A 418 -1.37 11.17 -12.98
C GLY A 418 -1.71 10.66 -11.58
N ILE A 419 -2.52 9.60 -11.47
CA ILE A 419 -2.88 8.94 -10.20
C ILE A 419 -2.26 7.53 -10.20
N TYR A 420 -1.36 7.28 -9.25
CA TYR A 420 -0.62 6.03 -9.15
C TYR A 420 -1.07 5.25 -7.92
N LEU A 421 -1.87 4.20 -8.10
CA LEU A 421 -2.19 3.28 -7.01
C LEU A 421 -1.04 2.31 -6.76
N ASN A 422 -0.37 1.92 -7.83
CA ASN A 422 0.82 1.09 -7.78
C ASN A 422 1.88 1.63 -8.76
N TRP A 423 3.12 1.71 -8.33
CA TRP A 423 4.20 2.31 -9.12
C TRP A 423 4.76 1.35 -10.19
N HIS A 424 4.50 0.06 -10.05
CA HIS A 424 4.92 -0.99 -10.98
C HIS A 424 4.01 -2.22 -10.89
N PHE A 425 3.82 -2.92 -12.02
CA PHE A 425 3.15 -4.22 -12.05
C PHE A 425 4.12 -5.28 -12.58
N MET A 426 4.42 -6.27 -11.75
CA MET A 426 5.07 -7.50 -12.14
C MET A 426 4.09 -8.40 -12.90
N ILE A 427 4.60 -9.40 -13.63
CA ILE A 427 3.72 -10.31 -14.38
C ILE A 427 2.76 -11.10 -13.46
N SER A 428 3.19 -11.39 -12.24
CA SER A 428 2.39 -12.05 -11.20
C SER A 428 1.27 -11.15 -10.68
N ASP A 429 1.44 -9.83 -10.70
CA ASP A 429 0.40 -8.88 -10.25
C ASP A 429 -0.84 -8.90 -11.14
N TYR A 430 -0.71 -9.36 -12.39
CA TYR A 430 -1.83 -9.54 -13.30
C TYR A 430 -2.61 -10.84 -13.04
N VAL A 431 -2.07 -11.79 -12.26
CA VAL A 431 -2.74 -13.07 -12.01
C VAL A 431 -3.74 -12.91 -10.89
N ASP A 432 -5.03 -12.96 -11.23
CA ASP A 432 -6.13 -12.81 -10.26
C ASP A 432 -7.00 -14.07 -10.15
N GLU A 433 -6.60 -15.15 -10.83
CA GLU A 433 -7.26 -16.45 -10.91
C GLU A 433 -8.69 -16.43 -11.49
N LYS A 434 -9.13 -15.28 -12.01
CA LYS A 434 -10.48 -15.08 -12.54
C LYS A 434 -10.44 -14.59 -13.97
N PHE A 435 -9.93 -13.39 -14.19
CA PHE A 435 -9.77 -12.81 -15.53
C PHE A 435 -8.47 -13.30 -16.17
N ILE A 436 -7.43 -13.47 -15.35
CA ILE A 436 -6.12 -13.93 -15.76
C ILE A 436 -5.68 -15.09 -14.87
N LEU A 437 -5.67 -16.28 -15.48
CA LEU A 437 -5.41 -17.55 -14.80
C LEU A 437 -3.93 -17.87 -14.57
N SER A 438 -3.01 -17.22 -15.29
CA SER A 438 -1.57 -17.54 -15.19
C SER A 438 -0.68 -16.42 -15.71
N PRO A 439 0.61 -16.39 -15.33
CA PRO A 439 1.58 -15.46 -15.91
C PRO A 439 1.70 -15.60 -17.43
N LYS A 440 1.57 -16.83 -17.95
CA LYS A 440 1.60 -17.10 -19.40
C LYS A 440 0.41 -16.44 -20.12
N HIS A 441 -0.77 -16.46 -19.50
CA HIS A 441 -1.94 -15.77 -20.03
C HIS A 441 -1.72 -14.25 -20.05
N ALA A 442 -1.19 -13.68 -18.96
CA ALA A 442 -0.87 -12.26 -18.88
C ALA A 442 0.15 -11.83 -19.95
N ARG A 443 1.27 -12.58 -20.11
CA ARG A 443 2.31 -12.28 -21.12
C ARG A 443 1.70 -12.25 -22.52
N LYS A 444 0.89 -13.27 -22.86
CA LYS A 444 0.21 -13.33 -24.16
C LYS A 444 -0.63 -12.08 -24.43
N LEU A 445 -1.42 -11.61 -23.46
CA LEU A 445 -2.25 -10.41 -23.64
C LEU A 445 -1.40 -9.13 -23.77
N LEU A 446 -0.29 -9.02 -23.03
CA LEU A 446 0.65 -7.90 -23.14
C LEU A 446 1.32 -7.88 -24.53
N ASP A 447 1.78 -9.02 -25.02
CA ASP A 447 2.39 -9.17 -26.35
C ASP A 447 1.39 -8.82 -27.47
N GLU A 448 0.10 -9.19 -27.29
CA GLU A 448 -0.99 -8.82 -28.21
C GLU A 448 -1.24 -7.31 -28.24
N ILE A 449 -1.08 -6.60 -27.12
CA ILE A 449 -1.19 -5.13 -27.08
C ILE A 449 0.01 -4.50 -27.78
N GLU A 450 1.22 -4.99 -27.50
CA GLU A 450 2.45 -4.44 -28.07
C GLU A 450 2.49 -4.61 -29.59
N SER A 451 2.16 -5.81 -30.10
CA SER A 451 2.07 -6.08 -31.53
C SER A 451 1.00 -5.24 -32.25
N LYS A 452 -0.12 -4.92 -31.59
CA LYS A 452 -1.13 -4.00 -32.16
C LYS A 452 -0.61 -2.56 -32.22
N ASN A 453 0.11 -2.10 -31.20
CA ASN A 453 0.70 -0.77 -31.19
C ASN A 453 1.77 -0.61 -32.28
N THR A 454 2.65 -1.61 -32.48
CA THR A 454 3.64 -1.62 -33.58
C THR A 454 2.95 -1.56 -34.95
N ASN A 455 1.88 -2.33 -35.15
CA ASN A 455 1.12 -2.29 -36.42
C ASN A 455 0.39 -0.95 -36.66
N ILE A 456 -0.08 -0.28 -35.61
CA ILE A 456 -0.67 1.07 -35.71
C ILE A 456 0.39 2.11 -36.08
N GLU A 457 1.61 2.01 -35.54
CA GLU A 457 2.73 2.88 -35.90
C GLU A 457 3.20 2.66 -37.34
N VAL A 458 3.29 1.41 -37.79
CA VAL A 458 3.61 1.06 -39.19
C VAL A 458 2.52 1.57 -40.14
N ASN A 459 1.23 1.44 -39.79
CA ASN A 459 0.13 1.97 -40.58
C ASN A 459 0.05 3.50 -40.57
N LYS A 460 0.41 4.16 -39.46
CA LYS A 460 0.52 5.63 -39.40
C LYS A 460 1.65 6.14 -40.28
N ARG A 461 2.80 5.44 -40.33
CA ARG A 461 3.89 5.73 -41.28
C ARG A 461 3.46 5.47 -42.73
N GLY A 462 2.80 4.34 -43.01
CA GLY A 462 2.29 4.00 -44.33
C GLY A 462 1.18 4.91 -44.89
N ASN A 463 0.44 5.63 -44.02
CA ASN A 463 -0.57 6.62 -44.45
C ASN A 463 -0.03 8.05 -44.56
N THR A 464 1.17 8.34 -44.05
CA THR A 464 1.87 9.62 -44.28
C THR A 464 2.79 9.59 -45.51
N ASP A 465 3.06 8.41 -46.06
CA ASP A 465 4.03 8.22 -47.15
C ASP A 465 3.38 8.08 -48.54
N LYS A 466 2.34 8.88 -48.83
CA LYS A 466 1.79 9.02 -50.21
C LYS A 466 2.17 10.30 -50.93
N GLU A 467 2.93 11.20 -50.32
CA GLU A 467 3.61 12.27 -51.05
C GLU A 467 5.03 12.43 -50.52
N VAL A 468 5.96 12.54 -51.47
CA VAL A 468 7.42 12.68 -51.28
C VAL A 468 8.17 11.37 -51.04
N GLN A 469 8.23 10.54 -52.10
CA GLN A 469 9.32 9.59 -52.28
C GLN A 469 10.06 9.97 -53.55
N GLU A 470 11.16 10.71 -53.39
CA GLU A 470 12.39 10.67 -54.19
C GLU A 470 13.36 11.69 -53.57
N ASP A 471 14.63 11.31 -53.52
CA ASP A 471 15.77 12.06 -52.97
C ASP A 471 15.90 12.12 -51.44
N ASN A 472 16.48 11.06 -50.87
CA ASN A 472 17.69 11.11 -50.01
C ASN A 472 17.93 9.74 -49.35
N VAL A 473 18.33 8.74 -50.14
CA VAL A 473 18.93 7.49 -49.64
C VAL A 473 20.36 7.42 -50.15
N GLN A 474 21.22 8.35 -49.72
CA GLN A 474 22.67 8.18 -49.93
C GLN A 474 23.55 9.05 -49.02
N VAL A 475 23.16 9.31 -47.77
CA VAL A 475 24.09 9.82 -46.73
C VAL A 475 23.58 9.29 -45.38
N PHE A 476 24.47 8.88 -44.48
CA PHE A 476 24.22 8.28 -43.15
C PHE A 476 24.12 6.75 -43.06
N MET A 477 25.12 6.04 -43.58
CA MET A 477 25.55 4.77 -42.98
C MET A 477 27.06 4.74 -42.79
N GLU A 478 27.56 5.66 -41.96
CA GLU A 478 28.90 5.53 -41.37
C GLU A 478 28.83 5.84 -39.86
N HIS A 479 29.13 4.80 -39.08
CA HIS A 479 29.67 4.82 -37.72
C HIS A 479 28.90 5.58 -36.61
N HIS A 480 27.88 4.94 -36.03
CA HIS A 480 27.61 5.08 -34.59
C HIS A 480 27.91 3.75 -33.88
N ASN A 481 29.14 3.64 -33.38
CA ASN A 481 29.54 2.65 -32.37
C ASN A 481 28.71 2.92 -31.09
N ILE A 482 27.59 2.22 -30.92
CA ILE A 482 26.97 2.09 -29.60
C ILE A 482 27.93 1.23 -28.77
N VAL A 483 28.49 1.82 -27.72
CA VAL A 483 29.33 1.12 -26.74
C VAL A 483 28.50 -0.02 -26.15
N SER A 484 28.76 -1.25 -26.59
CA SER A 484 28.17 -2.46 -26.02
C SER A 484 28.58 -2.55 -24.55
N THR A 485 27.64 -2.31 -23.63
CA THR A 485 27.83 -2.57 -22.20
C THR A 485 28.16 -4.05 -22.00
N PRO A 486 29.14 -4.40 -21.14
CA PRO A 486 29.51 -5.79 -20.91
C PRO A 486 28.44 -6.52 -20.07
N ILE A 487 28.33 -7.83 -20.26
CA ILE A 487 27.51 -8.70 -19.42
C ILE A 487 28.28 -9.03 -18.14
N TYR A 488 27.68 -8.81 -16.98
CA TYR A 488 28.35 -9.11 -15.71
C TYR A 488 28.11 -10.56 -15.30
N ILE A 489 29.13 -11.23 -14.75
CA ILE A 489 29.01 -12.61 -14.29
C ILE A 489 29.29 -12.67 -12.78
N SER A 490 28.29 -13.09 -12.01
CA SER A 490 28.37 -13.31 -10.56
C SER A 490 28.51 -14.79 -10.25
N TYR A 491 29.53 -15.17 -9.48
CA TYR A 491 29.80 -16.56 -9.13
C TYR A 491 30.63 -16.67 -7.86
N ASN A 492 30.53 -17.82 -7.19
CA ASN A 492 31.41 -18.16 -6.08
C ASN A 492 32.71 -18.75 -6.64
N TRP A 493 33.87 -18.23 -6.21
CA TRP A 493 35.17 -18.63 -6.76
C TRP A 493 35.54 -20.09 -6.49
N GLN A 494 35.00 -20.71 -5.44
CA GLN A 494 35.33 -22.10 -5.08
C GLN A 494 34.46 -23.11 -5.84
N SER A 495 33.17 -22.81 -6.02
CA SER A 495 32.20 -23.74 -6.61
C SER A 495 31.86 -23.45 -8.07
N GLY A 496 32.08 -22.22 -8.55
CA GLY A 496 31.65 -21.75 -9.88
C GLY A 496 32.78 -21.55 -10.90
N GLU A 497 34.05 -21.67 -10.52
CA GLU A 497 35.18 -21.29 -11.38
C GLU A 497 35.23 -22.08 -12.70
N GLU A 498 35.00 -23.39 -12.67
CA GLU A 498 35.04 -24.23 -13.87
C GLU A 498 33.88 -23.89 -14.84
N ILE A 499 32.70 -23.62 -14.30
CA ILE A 499 31.52 -23.19 -15.06
C ILE A 499 31.82 -21.86 -15.77
N VAL A 500 32.36 -20.90 -15.03
CA VAL A 500 32.66 -19.56 -15.58
C VAL A 500 33.78 -19.62 -16.61
N LYS A 501 34.83 -20.43 -16.44
CA LYS A 501 35.89 -20.59 -17.46
C LYS A 501 35.34 -21.06 -18.80
N GLN A 502 34.47 -22.07 -18.79
CA GLN A 502 33.84 -22.58 -20.01
C GLN A 502 32.88 -21.56 -20.63
N LEU A 503 32.11 -20.86 -19.80
CA LEU A 503 31.18 -19.81 -20.25
C LEU A 503 31.90 -18.62 -20.86
N CYS A 504 32.98 -18.14 -20.24
CA CYS A 504 33.83 -17.07 -20.77
C CYS A 504 34.40 -17.45 -22.14
N SER A 505 34.91 -18.68 -22.29
CA SER A 505 35.39 -19.17 -23.60
C SER A 505 34.30 -19.17 -24.67
N ALA A 506 33.05 -19.49 -24.31
CA ALA A 506 31.92 -19.43 -25.23
C ALA A 506 31.53 -17.98 -25.58
N LEU A 507 31.52 -17.06 -24.61
CA LEU A 507 31.24 -15.64 -24.83
C LEU A 507 32.30 -14.98 -25.72
N ASP A 508 33.57 -15.32 -25.53
CA ASP A 508 34.68 -14.88 -26.39
C ASP A 508 34.49 -15.33 -27.83
N LYS A 509 34.17 -16.62 -28.05
CA LYS A 509 33.86 -17.17 -29.39
C LYS A 509 32.68 -16.44 -30.04
N ALA A 510 31.69 -16.03 -29.26
CA ALA A 510 30.53 -15.27 -29.72
C ALA A 510 30.78 -13.76 -29.86
N THR A 511 31.99 -13.27 -29.54
CA THR A 511 32.37 -11.83 -29.55
C THR A 511 31.48 -10.98 -28.63
N ILE A 512 31.04 -11.54 -27.50
CA ILE A 512 30.21 -10.86 -26.50
C ILE A 512 31.11 -10.37 -25.37
N LYS A 513 31.08 -9.06 -25.09
CA LYS A 513 31.85 -8.49 -23.97
C LYS A 513 31.23 -8.89 -22.63
N TYR A 514 32.07 -9.30 -21.68
CA TYR A 514 31.66 -9.62 -20.32
C TYR A 514 32.61 -9.00 -19.28
N ALA A 515 32.19 -9.00 -18.02
CA ALA A 515 32.99 -8.56 -16.88
C ALA A 515 32.86 -9.55 -15.70
N ILE A 516 33.99 -9.89 -15.07
CA ILE A 516 34.08 -10.74 -13.87
C ILE A 516 34.91 -10.06 -12.78
N ASP A 517 34.48 -10.21 -11.52
CA ASP A 517 35.13 -9.58 -10.36
C ASP A 517 36.65 -9.86 -10.30
N LYS A 518 37.06 -11.11 -10.56
CA LYS A 518 38.46 -11.57 -10.48
C LYS A 518 39.41 -10.91 -11.49
N GLU A 519 38.92 -10.45 -12.63
CA GLU A 519 39.75 -9.86 -13.71
C GLU A 519 39.49 -8.36 -13.90
N ASP A 520 38.27 -7.89 -13.64
CA ASP A 520 37.83 -6.52 -13.93
C ASP A 520 37.77 -5.60 -12.71
N CYS A 521 37.85 -6.12 -11.49
CA CYS A 521 38.09 -5.31 -10.30
C CYS A 521 39.59 -5.01 -10.14
N LEU A 522 40.08 -3.99 -10.85
CA LEU A 522 41.50 -3.60 -10.87
C LEU A 522 42.05 -3.21 -9.48
N TYR A 523 43.36 -3.38 -9.29
CA TYR A 523 44.07 -3.02 -8.05
C TYR A 523 43.75 -1.58 -7.60
N ARG A 524 43.35 -1.41 -6.32
CA ARG A 524 42.88 -0.15 -5.67
C ARG A 524 41.51 0.38 -6.13
N LYS A 525 40.68 -0.44 -6.80
CA LYS A 525 39.25 -0.14 -7.02
C LYS A 525 38.38 -0.68 -5.88
N SER A 526 37.23 -0.05 -5.68
CA SER A 526 36.29 -0.42 -4.64
C SER A 526 35.46 -1.63 -5.07
N ILE A 527 35.58 -2.73 -4.34
CA ILE A 527 34.75 -3.94 -4.55
C ILE A 527 33.26 -3.56 -4.44
N ARG A 528 32.91 -2.66 -3.52
CA ARG A 528 31.54 -2.13 -3.36
C ARG A 528 31.02 -1.41 -4.59
N GLU A 529 31.87 -0.64 -5.27
CA GLU A 529 31.47 0.03 -6.52
C GLU A 529 31.23 -1.00 -7.63
N PHE A 530 32.06 -2.04 -7.72
CA PHE A 530 31.87 -3.13 -8.67
C PHE A 530 30.57 -3.90 -8.40
N GLU A 531 30.30 -4.28 -7.15
CA GLU A 531 29.05 -4.95 -6.75
C GLU A 531 27.82 -4.09 -7.04
N ASN A 532 27.90 -2.77 -6.82
CA ASN A 532 26.80 -1.84 -7.14
C ASN A 532 26.59 -1.68 -8.66
N GLN A 533 27.67 -1.69 -9.45
CA GLN A 533 27.60 -1.71 -10.92
C GLN A 533 26.98 -3.02 -11.42
N LEU A 534 27.43 -4.15 -10.90
CA LEU A 534 26.88 -5.48 -11.19
C LEU A 534 25.40 -5.53 -10.81
N GLY A 535 25.02 -5.10 -9.61
CA GLY A 535 23.63 -5.06 -9.15
C GLY A 535 22.73 -4.13 -9.99
N SER A 536 23.31 -3.14 -10.67
CA SER A 536 22.61 -2.22 -11.58
C SER A 536 22.72 -2.61 -13.06
N ALA A 537 23.46 -3.68 -13.38
CA ALA A 537 23.74 -4.04 -14.75
C ALA A 537 22.50 -4.55 -15.48
N ASP A 538 22.56 -4.40 -16.78
CA ASP A 538 21.46 -4.62 -17.70
C ASP A 538 21.25 -6.07 -18.10
N MET A 539 22.35 -6.83 -18.07
CA MET A 539 22.43 -8.26 -18.37
C MET A 539 23.46 -8.86 -17.42
N ILE A 540 23.04 -9.88 -16.68
CA ILE A 540 23.82 -10.49 -15.60
C ILE A 540 23.65 -11.99 -15.68
N ILE A 541 24.74 -12.75 -15.58
CA ILE A 541 24.70 -14.20 -15.41
C ILE A 541 25.07 -14.52 -13.97
N SER A 542 24.26 -15.30 -13.24
CA SER A 542 24.62 -15.78 -11.90
C SER A 542 24.74 -17.29 -11.86
N VAL A 543 25.87 -17.80 -11.37
CA VAL A 543 26.09 -19.23 -11.12
C VAL A 543 25.74 -19.55 -9.66
N ILE A 544 24.55 -20.12 -9.45
CA ILE A 544 23.93 -20.31 -8.13
C ILE A 544 24.14 -21.75 -7.66
N THR A 545 25.10 -21.95 -6.76
CA THR A 545 25.39 -23.21 -6.05
C THR A 545 25.03 -23.12 -4.56
N ASP A 546 25.15 -24.20 -3.80
CA ASP A 546 24.96 -24.16 -2.33
C ASP A 546 25.93 -23.16 -1.65
N GLU A 547 27.20 -23.17 -2.05
CA GLU A 547 28.24 -22.27 -1.55
C GLU A 547 27.98 -20.81 -1.98
N TYR A 548 27.35 -20.60 -3.14
CA TYR A 548 26.90 -19.27 -3.55
C TYR A 548 25.83 -18.74 -2.60
N LEU A 549 24.82 -19.55 -2.29
CA LEU A 549 23.69 -19.18 -1.41
C LEU A 549 24.07 -18.98 0.06
N LYS A 550 25.28 -19.41 0.45
CA LYS A 550 25.86 -19.21 1.79
C LYS A 550 26.98 -18.17 1.83
N SER A 551 27.35 -17.59 0.69
CA SER A 551 28.38 -16.56 0.61
C SER A 551 27.77 -15.17 0.78
N CYS A 552 28.23 -14.40 1.76
CA CYS A 552 27.72 -13.06 2.03
C CYS A 552 27.90 -12.14 0.82
N GLN A 553 29.07 -12.18 0.19
CA GLN A 553 29.38 -11.37 -0.99
C GLN A 553 28.45 -11.72 -2.18
N CYS A 554 28.33 -13.01 -2.51
CA CYS A 554 27.50 -13.47 -3.62
C CYS A 554 26.01 -13.20 -3.39
N MET A 555 25.51 -13.46 -2.18
CA MET A 555 24.11 -13.21 -1.85
C MET A 555 23.79 -11.73 -1.78
N ARG A 556 24.75 -10.89 -1.38
CA ARG A 556 24.59 -9.43 -1.46
C ARG A 556 24.46 -8.97 -2.90
N GLU A 557 25.32 -9.44 -3.81
CA GLU A 557 25.19 -9.15 -5.24
C GLU A 557 23.81 -9.55 -5.76
N LEU A 558 23.38 -10.78 -5.47
CA LEU A 558 22.07 -11.28 -5.91
C LEU A 558 20.90 -10.49 -5.29
N ALA A 559 21.03 -10.03 -4.05
CA ALA A 559 20.06 -9.15 -3.40
C ALA A 559 20.01 -7.76 -4.01
N LEU A 560 21.15 -7.18 -4.42
CA LEU A 560 21.17 -5.92 -5.18
C LEU A 560 20.50 -6.06 -6.55
N ILE A 561 20.72 -7.20 -7.24
CA ILE A 561 20.04 -7.51 -8.51
C ILE A 561 18.53 -7.56 -8.29
N SER A 562 18.07 -8.30 -7.27
CA SER A 562 16.66 -8.43 -6.88
C SER A 562 16.03 -7.08 -6.55
N LYS A 563 16.65 -6.32 -5.63
CA LYS A 563 16.18 -5.02 -5.16
C LYS A 563 16.02 -4.00 -6.28
N LYS A 564 16.89 -4.04 -7.30
CA LYS A 564 16.79 -3.15 -8.45
C LYS A 564 15.60 -3.47 -9.36
N GLY A 565 15.01 -4.67 -9.25
CA GLY A 565 13.84 -5.11 -9.99
C GLY A 565 14.16 -5.65 -11.39
N MET A 566 13.14 -6.16 -12.07
CA MET A 566 13.26 -6.82 -13.39
C MET A 566 14.27 -7.97 -13.40
N ILE A 567 14.37 -8.71 -12.29
CA ILE A 567 15.30 -9.84 -12.14
C ILE A 567 15.08 -10.90 -13.23
N ASP A 568 13.84 -11.13 -13.65
CA ASP A 568 13.49 -12.08 -14.71
C ASP A 568 13.98 -11.70 -16.10
N ILE A 569 14.22 -10.40 -16.32
CA ILE A 569 14.68 -9.85 -17.60
C ILE A 569 16.20 -9.66 -17.61
N ARG A 570 16.78 -9.35 -16.44
CA ARG A 570 18.19 -8.94 -16.29
C ARG A 570 19.09 -10.09 -15.90
N LEU A 571 18.57 -11.08 -15.18
CA LEU A 571 19.33 -12.21 -14.66
C LEU A 571 19.16 -13.45 -15.55
N PHE A 572 20.28 -14.06 -15.90
CA PHE A 572 20.39 -15.36 -16.56
C PHE A 572 20.93 -16.36 -15.52
N PRO A 573 20.07 -17.04 -14.76
CA PRO A 573 20.51 -17.89 -13.66
C PRO A 573 20.98 -19.26 -14.17
N ILE A 574 22.16 -19.69 -13.74
CA ILE A 574 22.67 -21.06 -13.88
C ILE A 574 22.56 -21.69 -12.49
N VAL A 575 21.51 -22.47 -12.25
CA VAL A 575 21.20 -22.97 -10.90
C VAL A 575 21.63 -24.42 -10.76
N ASN A 576 22.66 -24.66 -9.96
CA ASN A 576 23.19 -25.99 -9.64
C ASN A 576 22.93 -26.32 -8.15
N LEU A 577 21.68 -26.67 -7.85
CA LEU A 577 21.20 -27.04 -6.52
C LEU A 577 20.56 -28.42 -6.57
N ALA A 578 20.77 -29.23 -5.52
CA ALA A 578 20.21 -30.58 -5.43
C ALA A 578 18.67 -30.61 -5.35
N ASN A 579 18.07 -29.61 -4.69
CA ASN A 579 16.62 -29.43 -4.59
C ASN A 579 16.28 -27.94 -4.37
N ARG A 580 15.07 -27.51 -4.76
CA ARG A 580 14.57 -26.13 -4.65
C ARG A 580 13.20 -26.04 -3.93
N ASP A 581 12.83 -27.08 -3.20
CA ASP A 581 11.59 -27.12 -2.41
C ASP A 581 11.57 -26.11 -1.27
N VAL A 582 10.38 -25.88 -0.71
CA VAL A 582 10.14 -24.95 0.40
C VAL A 582 10.93 -25.30 1.67
N THR A 583 11.28 -26.58 1.86
CA THR A 583 12.11 -27.03 2.98
C THR A 583 13.55 -26.52 2.86
N VAL A 584 14.08 -26.47 1.64
CA VAL A 584 15.42 -25.95 1.34
C VAL A 584 15.44 -24.42 1.50
N PHE A 585 14.37 -23.73 1.07
CA PHE A 585 14.17 -22.30 1.35
C PHE A 585 14.25 -22.00 2.85
N ALA A 586 13.50 -22.76 3.66
CA ALA A 586 13.48 -22.56 5.11
C ALA A 586 14.87 -22.77 5.74
N GLN A 587 15.67 -23.72 5.23
CA GLN A 587 17.03 -23.97 5.70
C GLN A 587 17.97 -22.79 5.41
N TYR A 588 17.97 -22.26 4.19
CA TYR A 588 18.81 -21.09 3.86
C TYR A 588 18.33 -19.82 4.56
N ARG A 589 17.01 -19.63 4.70
CA ARG A 589 16.47 -18.50 5.46
C ARG A 589 16.91 -18.56 6.93
N GLN A 590 16.85 -19.74 7.54
CA GLN A 590 17.35 -19.96 8.89
C GLN A 590 18.85 -19.72 9.00
N TYR A 591 19.63 -20.19 8.03
CA TYR A 591 21.08 -19.93 7.95
C TYR A 591 21.39 -18.43 8.01
N TRP A 592 20.73 -17.60 7.20
CA TRP A 592 20.95 -16.15 7.20
C TRP A 592 20.51 -15.46 8.49
N PHE A 593 19.41 -15.92 9.11
CA PHE A 593 19.02 -15.44 10.44
C PHE A 593 20.06 -15.80 11.52
N ASP A 594 20.65 -16.99 11.45
CA ASP A 594 21.67 -17.40 12.40
C ASP A 594 23.01 -16.69 12.14
N GLU A 595 23.35 -16.38 10.89
CA GLU A 595 24.47 -15.48 10.57
C GLU A 595 24.26 -14.08 11.16
N LEU A 596 23.06 -13.49 11.03
CA LEU A 596 22.74 -12.18 11.61
C LEU A 596 22.96 -12.15 13.13
N LYS A 597 22.49 -13.17 13.84
CA LYS A 597 22.62 -13.30 15.31
C LYS A 597 24.07 -13.34 15.79
N LYS A 598 25.01 -13.85 14.99
CA LYS A 598 26.44 -13.85 15.37
C LYS A 598 26.95 -12.43 15.59
N TYR A 599 26.47 -11.48 14.80
CA TYR A 599 26.90 -10.08 14.86
C TYR A 599 26.20 -9.27 15.96
N ASP A 600 25.01 -9.69 16.41
CA ASP A 600 24.34 -9.07 17.56
C ASP A 600 25.13 -9.24 18.88
N THR A 601 25.94 -10.29 18.98
CA THR A 601 26.80 -10.50 20.16
C THR A 601 28.10 -9.68 20.13
N ILE A 602 28.54 -9.23 18.95
CA ILE A 602 29.79 -8.47 18.70
C ILE A 602 29.58 -6.96 18.87
N ASP A 603 28.35 -6.48 18.68
CA ASP A 603 27.88 -5.08 18.74
C ASP A 603 27.96 -4.45 20.14
N ASN A 604 28.11 -5.27 21.20
CA ASN A 604 28.15 -4.80 22.60
C ASN A 604 29.53 -4.28 23.07
N SER A 605 30.51 -4.15 22.16
CA SER A 605 31.85 -3.65 22.48
C SER A 605 32.06 -2.24 21.91
N PRO A 606 32.44 -1.23 22.71
CA PRO A 606 32.60 0.14 22.22
C PRO A 606 33.73 0.25 21.18
N GLY A 607 33.40 0.77 19.98
CA GLY A 607 34.35 1.05 18.89
C GLY A 607 34.27 0.11 17.67
N ASN A 608 33.22 -0.73 17.56
CA ASN A 608 33.04 -1.71 16.47
C ASN A 608 32.05 -1.26 15.37
N ASP A 609 31.62 -0.01 15.40
CA ASP A 609 30.34 0.45 14.85
C ASP A 609 30.29 0.54 13.31
N GLY A 610 31.43 0.49 12.61
CA GLY A 610 31.50 0.61 11.15
C GLY A 610 31.38 -0.73 10.41
N PRO A 611 32.42 -1.58 10.40
CA PRO A 611 32.43 -2.81 9.62
C PRO A 611 31.37 -3.84 10.05
N VAL A 612 31.05 -3.90 11.35
CA VAL A 612 30.01 -4.80 11.87
C VAL A 612 28.63 -4.35 11.40
N LEU A 613 28.36 -3.04 11.43
CA LEU A 613 27.11 -2.46 10.93
C LEU A 613 26.97 -2.69 9.43
N GLU A 614 28.05 -2.56 8.66
CA GLU A 614 28.06 -2.78 7.21
C GLU A 614 27.69 -4.25 6.86
N VAL A 615 28.27 -5.23 7.57
CA VAL A 615 27.92 -6.64 7.39
C VAL A 615 26.48 -6.94 7.84
N LYS A 616 26.01 -6.34 8.94
CA LYS A 616 24.60 -6.46 9.37
C LYS A 616 23.65 -5.90 8.32
N GLN A 617 23.97 -4.77 7.70
CA GLN A 617 23.18 -4.18 6.61
C GLN A 617 23.12 -5.10 5.39
N ASP A 618 24.22 -5.75 5.02
CA ASP A 618 24.23 -6.70 3.92
C ASP A 618 23.41 -7.96 4.22
N ILE A 619 23.54 -8.54 5.43
CA ILE A 619 22.75 -9.70 5.83
C ILE A 619 21.25 -9.35 5.89
N ASN A 620 20.89 -8.16 6.38
CA ASN A 620 19.51 -7.71 6.38
C ASN A 620 18.96 -7.53 4.95
N LEU A 621 19.75 -6.96 4.04
CA LEU A 621 19.40 -6.88 2.62
C LEU A 621 19.17 -8.27 2.02
N ILE A 622 20.04 -9.23 2.32
CA ILE A 622 19.91 -10.62 1.88
C ILE A 622 18.60 -11.23 2.40
N ILE A 623 18.33 -11.12 3.70
CA ILE A 623 17.11 -11.69 4.33
C ILE A 623 15.85 -11.10 3.71
N ASN A 624 15.82 -9.78 3.49
CA ASN A 624 14.67 -9.08 2.95
C ASN A 624 14.38 -9.48 1.49
N GLU A 625 15.42 -9.64 0.68
CA GLU A 625 15.28 -10.02 -0.74
C GLU A 625 15.21 -11.53 -0.96
N PHE A 626 15.53 -12.35 0.05
CA PHE A 626 15.67 -13.80 -0.12
C PHE A 626 14.40 -14.46 -0.66
N SER A 627 13.22 -14.01 -0.23
CA SER A 627 11.95 -14.52 -0.74
C SER A 627 11.78 -14.25 -2.25
N ASN A 628 12.09 -13.04 -2.71
CA ASN A 628 12.00 -12.65 -4.12
C ASN A 628 13.00 -13.45 -4.98
N ILE A 629 14.23 -13.57 -4.49
CA ILE A 629 15.29 -14.36 -5.13
C ILE A 629 14.87 -15.83 -5.22
N TRP A 630 14.36 -16.40 -4.13
CA TRP A 630 13.98 -17.80 -4.07
C TRP A 630 12.80 -18.11 -4.98
N ASP A 631 11.78 -17.26 -5.00
CA ASP A 631 10.62 -17.39 -5.87
C ASP A 631 11.04 -17.41 -7.34
N TYR A 632 11.95 -16.51 -7.71
CA TYR A 632 12.55 -16.50 -9.04
C TYR A 632 13.30 -17.80 -9.37
N ILE A 633 14.33 -18.18 -8.61
CA ILE A 633 15.19 -19.35 -8.95
C ILE A 633 14.43 -20.69 -8.89
N LYS A 634 13.37 -20.77 -8.08
CA LYS A 634 12.50 -21.95 -7.97
C LYS A 634 11.66 -22.14 -9.22
N HIS A 635 11.14 -21.04 -9.77
CA HIS A 635 10.24 -21.07 -10.93
C HIS A 635 10.97 -21.00 -12.28
N MET A 636 12.27 -20.71 -12.29
CA MET A 636 13.09 -20.74 -13.49
C MET A 636 13.43 -22.16 -13.93
N ASN A 637 13.03 -22.51 -15.15
CA ASN A 637 13.45 -23.74 -15.81
C ASN A 637 14.91 -23.61 -16.29
N THR A 638 15.85 -23.99 -15.44
CA THR A 638 17.27 -24.00 -15.76
C THR A 638 17.73 -25.44 -15.98
N PRO A 639 18.10 -25.84 -17.22
CA PRO A 639 18.71 -27.13 -17.46
C PRO A 639 19.97 -27.30 -16.61
N SER A 640 20.37 -28.56 -16.36
CA SER A 640 21.60 -28.83 -15.63
C SER A 640 22.82 -28.29 -16.40
N TRP A 641 23.93 -28.06 -15.69
CA TRP A 641 25.15 -27.56 -16.32
C TRP A 641 25.66 -28.50 -17.43
N GLU A 642 25.45 -29.81 -17.31
CA GLU A 642 25.79 -30.79 -18.35
C GLU A 642 25.02 -30.58 -19.66
N ILE A 643 23.83 -29.96 -19.61
CA ILE A 643 23.06 -29.58 -20.79
C ILE A 643 23.49 -28.20 -21.26
N LEU A 644 23.62 -27.25 -20.33
CA LEU A 644 23.98 -25.86 -20.65
C LEU A 644 25.38 -25.72 -21.25
N SER A 645 26.33 -26.59 -20.89
CA SER A 645 27.70 -26.60 -21.44
C SER A 645 27.82 -27.20 -22.84
N GLN A 646 26.78 -27.87 -23.35
CA GLN A 646 26.82 -28.49 -24.68
C GLN A 646 26.89 -27.44 -25.79
N ASN A 647 27.53 -27.82 -26.90
CA ASN A 647 27.64 -27.00 -28.10
C ASN A 647 28.19 -25.59 -27.80
N ASP A 648 29.24 -25.48 -26.98
CA ASP A 648 29.84 -24.20 -26.59
C ASP A 648 28.82 -23.22 -25.96
N CYS A 649 28.07 -23.71 -24.97
CA CYS A 649 27.07 -22.93 -24.24
C CYS A 649 25.97 -22.30 -25.11
N LYS A 650 25.68 -22.90 -26.28
CA LYS A 650 24.80 -22.32 -27.31
C LYS A 650 23.46 -21.82 -26.77
N LEU A 651 22.81 -22.55 -25.87
CA LEU A 651 21.51 -22.13 -25.30
C LEU A 651 21.60 -20.79 -24.56
N ILE A 652 22.67 -20.59 -23.79
CA ILE A 652 22.89 -19.34 -23.04
C ILE A 652 23.24 -18.21 -24.02
N ILE A 653 24.10 -18.50 -24.99
CA ILE A 653 24.56 -17.53 -26.00
C ILE A 653 23.39 -17.06 -26.88
N ASP A 654 22.55 -17.98 -27.36
CA ASP A 654 21.40 -17.66 -28.22
C ASP A 654 20.40 -16.75 -27.48
N GLU A 655 20.09 -17.05 -26.21
CA GLU A 655 19.19 -16.23 -25.38
C GLU A 655 19.77 -14.82 -25.13
N ILE A 656 21.07 -14.72 -24.86
CA ILE A 656 21.78 -13.45 -24.70
C ILE A 656 21.73 -12.63 -25.99
N LEU A 657 22.00 -13.25 -27.14
CA LEU A 657 21.99 -12.59 -28.44
C LEU A 657 20.58 -12.12 -28.82
N GLU A 658 19.57 -12.94 -28.57
CA GLU A 658 18.16 -12.56 -28.74
C GLU A 658 17.84 -11.31 -27.91
N ARG A 659 18.26 -11.29 -26.63
CA ARG A 659 18.05 -10.14 -25.75
C ARG A 659 18.77 -8.88 -26.22
N ILE A 660 20.01 -9.01 -26.68
CA ILE A 660 20.79 -7.89 -27.26
C ILE A 660 20.06 -7.34 -28.50
N ASN A 661 19.50 -8.21 -29.34
CA ASN A 661 18.78 -7.81 -30.54
C ASN A 661 17.45 -7.10 -30.22
N GLN A 662 16.68 -7.60 -29.26
CA GLN A 662 15.47 -6.93 -28.77
C GLN A 662 15.77 -5.52 -28.23
N ARG A 663 16.87 -5.36 -27.48
CA ARG A 663 17.30 -4.04 -26.98
C ARG A 663 17.66 -3.08 -28.10
N LYS A 664 18.39 -3.54 -29.13
CA LYS A 664 18.71 -2.71 -30.31
C LYS A 664 17.46 -2.27 -31.05
N TYR A 665 16.46 -3.14 -31.16
CA TYR A 665 15.18 -2.81 -31.80
C TYR A 665 14.45 -1.69 -31.04
N ASN A 666 14.30 -1.84 -29.71
CA ASN A 666 13.61 -0.87 -28.86
C ASN A 666 14.33 0.49 -28.77
N MET A 667 15.67 0.52 -28.81
CA MET A 667 16.44 1.76 -28.84
C MET A 667 16.24 2.53 -30.17
N ASN A 668 16.17 1.81 -31.29
CA ASN A 668 15.91 2.43 -32.59
C ASN A 668 14.50 3.01 -32.68
N GLU A 669 13.51 2.37 -32.07
CA GLU A 669 12.13 2.86 -32.01
C GLU A 669 12.02 4.17 -31.20
N ASN A 670 12.62 4.21 -30.01
CA ASN A 670 12.69 5.41 -29.16
C ASN A 670 13.47 6.57 -29.81
N ALA A 671 14.52 6.27 -30.57
CA ALA A 671 15.28 7.27 -31.34
C ALA A 671 14.44 7.87 -32.48
N ILE A 672 13.60 7.06 -33.14
CA ILE A 672 12.69 7.51 -34.18
C ILE A 672 11.55 8.37 -33.59
N GLU A 673 10.99 7.98 -32.44
CA GLU A 673 9.98 8.80 -31.74
C GLU A 673 10.52 10.15 -31.27
N SER A 674 11.73 10.19 -30.68
CA SER A 674 12.35 11.45 -30.24
C SER A 674 12.65 12.39 -31.41
N THR A 675 13.01 11.85 -32.57
CA THR A 675 13.23 12.60 -33.81
C THR A 675 11.92 13.11 -34.43
N LEU A 676 10.83 12.34 -34.31
CA LEU A 676 9.48 12.75 -34.75
C LEU A 676 8.88 13.83 -33.84
N LEU A 677 9.17 13.78 -32.53
CA LEU A 677 8.79 14.79 -31.55
C LEU A 677 9.53 16.12 -31.78
N SER A 678 10.82 16.09 -32.12
CA SER A 678 11.58 17.32 -32.43
C SER A 678 11.09 18.00 -33.72
N LYS A 679 10.72 17.21 -34.75
CA LYS A 679 10.12 17.74 -35.99
C LYS A 679 8.73 18.33 -35.79
N ARG A 680 7.92 17.81 -34.85
CA ARG A 680 6.60 18.39 -34.53
C ARG A 680 6.68 19.74 -33.81
N CYS A 681 7.75 20.01 -33.06
CA CYS A 681 7.97 21.31 -32.44
C CYS A 681 8.40 22.41 -33.44
N LEU A 682 9.01 22.05 -34.57
CA LEU A 682 9.43 23.02 -35.60
C LEU A 682 8.31 23.46 -36.56
N VAL A 683 7.15 22.80 -36.56
CA VAL A 683 5.99 23.13 -37.41
C VAL A 683 4.94 24.00 -36.66
N ARG A 684 5.25 24.41 -35.42
CA ARG A 684 4.38 25.27 -34.59
C ARG A 684 4.99 26.62 -34.20
N ASN A 685 5.95 27.12 -34.96
CA ASN A 685 6.39 28.53 -34.92
C ASN A 685 6.19 29.20 -36.27
#